data_AF-A0A8X6MI31-F1
#
_entry.id   AF-A0A8X6MI31-F1
#
_cell.length_a   1.000
_cell.length_b   1.000
_cell.length_c   1.000
_cell.angle_alpha   90.00
_cell.angle_beta   90.00
_cell.angle_gamma   90.00
#
_symmetry.space_group_name_H-M   'P 1'
#
loop_
_entity.id
_entity.type
_entity.pdbx_description
1 polymer ?
#
loop_
_entity_poly.entity_id
_entity_poly.type
_entity_poly.pdbx_seq_one_letter_code
_entity_poly.pdbx_strand_id
1 'polypeptide(L)'
;MLTQVRECAFEEPNDIHDYVDNFIIAECEIIRNGNKRSLNSIKNNETIYDTEVEILLRSKNESFHLLLFEDVLFGDISLQTKVSSKNNSTIFKNGTINRAQTKFYEGILKNNSQRTSVIGYLNRGVFWGTILNGKIMHYVEPIRNVIANASFSYKVAIYKNENINFSRINITSESSLPFLKWFVSSRTSNITLNETLERKGVDFSNRTKDLFCEIEIVVDHTLYQYFKKDSDLLSAYLYLHVKHSDRIFRRTDFSFNGKPDGIGISISKISIYKTANDSNYPMAFASNLSEYLTKFVTRRQESHFCLSISMSYRSFKGPAIGEAFRPDIVSNFAGGICEVPLSYSEEFDMNFNLATINLRQRERLLPLAISLLAFVHEIGHGFGSEHDNPSYKSCSSDGSVGKYLMHPKTVPLREQLPEFSPCSRIIMGKVLQMRGNCLRENTETCGNGIREGREECDCGWATICSLIDPCCNPLNVEFPEVGCTLKGNDSVCSPKESDCCTNKCAVNTNKNYKCYSSRSTCSTTFCDGISPECPKPQGEILDFSCGVQELVCKNGVCNESPCEIKNLRECNCTNNVLEECVVCCERNKTCVPSFDLGILNPAGGVYVHKEGRRCNFGLNHCDGIGNCIENVLERGCARCMTRVPYGTLIATIFCCAGVLTFLICLYPAVRLTLRMFDDVFTYDLECSNNNNNMVEQKQIKLLTSYHKAKIMCMAIVYILNLAWLAIACCLVVVVFVFHVCRKLCENATECVDLQQFHFLFPNGTELKKLNICEKKKMFCTDTVIYAEPYYILSFVASVVVLISLLHYIMCLAANYTRIKDQEKFKDLQELQYLQDSEMGL
;
A
#
# COMPACT_ATOMS: atom_id res chain seq x y z
N MET A 1 64.60 17.15 -24.61
CA MET A 1 63.66 18.13 -25.21
C MET A 1 62.34 17.43 -25.47
N LEU A 2 61.34 17.88 -24.72
CA LEU A 2 59.90 17.57 -24.73
C LEU A 2 59.32 17.00 -26.04
N THR A 3 58.81 15.76 -25.97
CA THR A 3 57.74 15.27 -26.85
C THR A 3 56.39 15.65 -26.24
N GLN A 4 55.68 16.58 -26.89
CA GLN A 4 54.27 16.86 -26.65
C GLN A 4 53.43 15.61 -26.91
N VAL A 5 52.87 15.03 -25.86
CA VAL A 5 51.68 14.17 -25.97
C VAL A 5 50.50 15.09 -25.66
N ARG A 6 49.67 15.32 -26.68
CA ARG A 6 48.41 16.07 -26.56
C ARG A 6 47.57 15.47 -25.44
N GLU A 7 47.19 16.31 -24.48
CA GLU A 7 46.08 16.08 -23.58
C GLU A 7 44.82 15.86 -24.43
N CYS A 8 44.36 14.60 -24.51
CA CYS A 8 42.95 14.36 -24.76
C CYS A 8 42.23 14.68 -23.47
N ALA A 9 41.78 15.92 -23.34
CA ALA A 9 40.68 16.26 -22.46
C ALA A 9 39.54 15.28 -22.78
N PHE A 10 39.26 14.37 -21.86
CA PHE A 10 38.03 13.59 -21.91
C PHE A 10 36.90 14.59 -21.67
N GLU A 11 36.18 14.94 -22.73
CA GLU A 11 34.82 15.42 -22.61
C GLU A 11 34.05 14.41 -21.73
N GLU A 12 33.50 14.91 -20.62
CA GLU A 12 32.64 14.12 -19.74
C GLU A 12 31.53 13.46 -20.56
N PRO A 13 31.30 12.14 -20.46
CA PRO A 13 30.18 11.52 -21.13
C PRO A 13 28.89 12.03 -20.49
N ASN A 14 28.10 12.79 -21.24
CA ASN A 14 26.72 13.23 -20.93
C ASN A 14 25.70 12.07 -20.77
N ASP A 15 26.13 10.90 -20.27
CA ASP A 15 25.28 9.71 -20.16
C ASP A 15 25.62 8.89 -18.89
N ILE A 16 25.87 9.61 -17.78
CA ILE A 16 25.93 9.05 -16.41
C ILE A 16 24.51 8.59 -16.02
N HIS A 17 24.38 7.48 -15.28
CA HIS A 17 23.07 7.06 -14.73
C HIS A 17 22.33 8.22 -14.09
N ASP A 18 21.07 8.40 -14.46
CA ASP A 18 20.19 9.44 -13.89
C ASP A 18 19.87 9.27 -12.39
N TYR A 19 20.36 8.23 -11.72
CA TYR A 19 19.96 7.91 -10.35
C TYR A 19 21.10 7.93 -9.32
N VAL A 20 22.38 7.87 -9.73
CA VAL A 20 23.53 7.83 -8.81
C VAL A 20 24.55 8.88 -9.25
N ASP A 21 24.63 9.99 -8.52
CA ASP A 21 25.46 11.14 -8.91
C ASP A 21 26.95 10.91 -8.57
N ASN A 22 27.24 10.22 -7.46
CA ASN A 22 28.60 10.08 -6.93
C ASN A 22 28.91 8.62 -6.55
N PHE A 23 29.63 7.89 -7.39
CA PHE A 23 29.99 6.49 -7.10
C PHE A 23 31.47 6.23 -7.33
N ILE A 24 32.02 5.30 -6.55
CA ILE A 24 33.39 4.83 -6.67
C ILE A 24 33.41 3.70 -7.69
N ILE A 25 34.22 3.86 -8.73
CA ILE A 25 34.51 2.77 -9.66
C ILE A 25 35.66 1.95 -9.07
N ALA A 26 35.41 0.67 -8.80
CA ALA A 26 36.42 -0.24 -8.28
C ALA A 26 36.58 -1.47 -9.18
N GLU A 27 37.81 -1.98 -9.26
CA GLU A 27 38.12 -3.27 -9.86
C GLU A 27 37.87 -4.38 -8.83
N CYS A 28 37.18 -5.44 -9.26
CA CYS A 28 36.89 -6.60 -8.43
C CYS A 28 37.94 -7.69 -8.69
N GLU A 29 38.88 -7.87 -7.74
CA GLU A 29 39.94 -8.90 -7.80
C GLU A 29 39.61 -10.04 -6.83
N ILE A 30 39.59 -11.29 -7.31
CA ILE A 30 39.45 -12.48 -6.44
C ILE A 30 40.85 -12.98 -6.06
N ILE A 31 41.13 -13.12 -4.77
CA ILE A 31 42.41 -13.56 -4.23
C ILE A 31 42.32 -15.06 -3.89
N ARG A 32 43.18 -15.89 -4.48
CA ARG A 32 43.29 -17.33 -4.19
C ARG A 32 44.69 -17.68 -3.68
N ASN A 33 44.78 -18.34 -2.51
CA ASN A 33 45.98 -18.98 -1.94
C ASN A 33 47.31 -18.26 -2.27
N GLY A 34 47.44 -17.00 -1.89
CA GLY A 34 48.70 -16.25 -1.97
C GLY A 34 49.19 -15.85 -3.37
N ASN A 35 48.52 -16.23 -4.47
CA ASN A 35 48.88 -15.83 -5.82
C ASN A 35 47.86 -14.83 -6.39
N LYS A 36 48.28 -13.56 -6.53
CA LYS A 36 47.54 -12.53 -7.27
C LYS A 36 47.52 -12.89 -8.77
N ARG A 37 46.42 -13.45 -9.28
CA ARG A 37 46.20 -13.53 -10.73
C ARG A 37 45.27 -12.41 -11.17
N SER A 38 45.67 -11.67 -12.21
CA SER A 38 44.77 -10.76 -12.92
C SER A 38 43.75 -11.57 -13.74
N LEU A 39 42.51 -11.12 -13.78
CA LEU A 39 41.36 -11.82 -14.39
C LEU A 39 41.49 -12.13 -15.90
N ASN A 40 42.55 -11.66 -16.58
CA ASN A 40 42.76 -11.96 -17.99
C ASN A 40 42.97 -13.47 -18.28
N SER A 41 43.23 -14.30 -17.25
CA SER A 41 43.32 -15.76 -17.40
C SER A 41 42.01 -16.52 -17.16
N ILE A 42 40.91 -15.86 -16.75
CA ILE A 42 39.63 -16.52 -16.42
C ILE A 42 38.63 -16.39 -17.58
N LYS A 43 39.06 -16.74 -18.79
CA LYS A 43 38.20 -16.70 -19.99
C LYS A 43 37.57 -18.04 -20.39
N ASN A 44 37.89 -19.15 -19.73
CA ASN A 44 37.33 -20.46 -20.06
C ASN A 44 36.87 -21.22 -18.80
N ASN A 45 35.55 -21.36 -18.65
CA ASN A 45 34.78 -22.44 -18.03
C ASN A 45 35.06 -23.00 -16.62
N GLU A 46 35.96 -22.45 -15.80
CA GLU A 46 36.14 -22.95 -14.42
C GLU A 46 36.13 -21.83 -13.37
N THR A 47 34.97 -21.21 -13.13
CA THR A 47 34.69 -20.60 -11.82
C THR A 47 34.35 -21.72 -10.84
N ILE A 48 35.37 -22.38 -10.30
CA ILE A 48 35.21 -23.23 -9.12
C ILE A 48 34.78 -22.29 -8.00
N TYR A 49 33.55 -22.37 -7.50
CA TYR A 49 33.11 -21.50 -6.43
C TYR A 49 33.60 -22.07 -5.10
N ASP A 50 34.62 -21.44 -4.52
CA ASP A 50 35.21 -21.89 -3.26
C ASP A 50 34.24 -21.62 -2.09
N THR A 51 34.31 -22.42 -1.02
CA THR A 51 33.53 -22.25 0.22
C THR A 51 33.94 -21.00 1.00
N GLU A 52 35.18 -20.55 0.78
CA GLU A 52 35.75 -19.31 1.29
C GLU A 52 36.39 -18.56 0.11
N VAL A 53 36.13 -17.25 0.01
CA VAL A 53 36.63 -16.39 -1.06
C VAL A 53 37.10 -15.06 -0.48
N GLU A 54 38.32 -14.66 -0.83
CA GLU A 54 38.81 -13.30 -0.58
C GLU A 54 38.57 -12.42 -1.83
N ILE A 55 37.95 -11.27 -1.64
CA ILE A 55 37.72 -10.29 -2.72
C ILE A 55 38.35 -8.96 -2.33
N LEU A 56 39.13 -8.39 -3.23
CA LEU A 56 39.63 -7.03 -3.10
C LEU A 56 38.92 -6.13 -4.12
N LEU A 57 38.13 -5.19 -3.63
CA LEU A 57 37.58 -4.09 -4.42
C LEU A 57 38.55 -2.92 -4.36
N ARG A 58 39.27 -2.64 -5.45
CA ARG A 58 40.29 -1.58 -5.50
C ARG A 58 39.83 -0.41 -6.36
N SER A 59 39.76 0.77 -5.77
CA SER A 59 39.64 2.05 -6.48
C SER A 59 40.98 2.81 -6.41
N LYS A 60 41.06 3.99 -7.05
CA LYS A 60 42.24 4.86 -6.97
C LYS A 60 42.53 5.35 -5.53
N ASN A 61 41.49 5.57 -4.73
CA ASN A 61 41.60 6.23 -3.42
C ASN A 61 41.16 5.34 -2.25
N GLU A 62 40.41 4.27 -2.51
CA GLU A 62 39.85 3.40 -1.49
C GLU A 62 39.99 1.92 -1.87
N SER A 63 40.07 1.04 -0.87
CA SER A 63 40.06 -0.40 -1.09
C SER A 63 39.24 -1.12 -0.03
N PHE A 64 38.35 -2.02 -0.46
CA PHE A 64 37.58 -2.89 0.42
C PHE A 64 38.09 -4.32 0.29
N HIS A 65 38.62 -4.86 1.38
CA HIS A 65 39.10 -6.24 1.43
C HIS A 65 38.02 -7.10 2.11
N LEU A 66 37.29 -7.87 1.31
CA LEU A 66 36.19 -8.72 1.74
C LEU A 66 36.72 -10.12 2.00
N LEU A 67 36.34 -10.67 3.14
CA LEU A 67 36.55 -12.07 3.47
C LEU A 67 35.17 -12.73 3.55
N LEU A 68 34.88 -13.63 2.61
CA LEU A 68 33.54 -14.13 2.34
C LEU A 68 33.47 -15.66 2.47
N PHE A 69 32.33 -16.13 2.93
CA PHE A 69 32.02 -17.53 3.20
C PHE A 69 30.67 -17.89 2.61
N GLU A 70 30.57 -19.11 2.07
CA GLU A 70 29.34 -19.61 1.47
C GLU A 70 28.20 -19.65 2.51
N ASP A 71 27.08 -19.02 2.17
CA ASP A 71 25.80 -19.21 2.85
C ASP A 71 25.16 -20.49 2.30
N VAL A 72 25.31 -21.59 3.04
CA VAL A 72 24.83 -22.91 2.62
C VAL A 72 23.31 -22.99 2.53
N LEU A 73 22.58 -22.13 3.26
CA LEU A 73 21.11 -22.10 3.26
C LEU A 73 20.56 -21.66 1.91
N PHE A 74 21.33 -20.87 1.16
CA PHE A 74 20.93 -20.43 -0.18
C PHE A 74 20.65 -21.62 -1.11
N GLY A 75 21.45 -22.69 -1.03
CA GLY A 75 21.28 -23.84 -1.92
C GLY A 75 20.10 -24.75 -1.56
N ASP A 76 19.51 -24.60 -0.38
CA ASP A 76 18.36 -25.40 0.10
C ASP A 76 17.01 -24.80 -0.26
N ILE A 77 17.01 -23.60 -0.87
CA ILE A 77 15.79 -22.92 -1.31
C ILE A 77 15.10 -23.75 -2.40
N SER A 78 13.80 -24.01 -2.19
CA SER A 78 12.95 -24.68 -3.17
C SER A 78 12.76 -23.79 -4.40
N LEU A 79 13.25 -24.26 -5.55
CA LEU A 79 13.12 -23.57 -6.83
C LEU A 79 12.11 -24.30 -7.72
N GLN A 80 11.01 -23.63 -8.02
CA GLN A 80 9.99 -24.15 -8.93
C GLN A 80 10.02 -23.38 -10.24
N THR A 81 10.40 -24.07 -11.32
CA THR A 81 10.38 -23.48 -12.67
C THR A 81 9.40 -24.21 -13.57
N LYS A 82 8.53 -23.46 -14.26
CA LYS A 82 7.60 -24.08 -15.20
C LYS A 82 8.32 -24.35 -16.53
N VAL A 83 8.19 -25.57 -17.04
CA VAL A 83 8.75 -25.97 -18.34
C VAL A 83 7.60 -26.42 -19.23
N SER A 84 7.47 -25.82 -20.41
CA SER A 84 6.50 -26.26 -21.40
C SER A 84 6.95 -27.58 -22.03
N SER A 85 6.14 -28.63 -21.91
CA SER A 85 6.34 -29.91 -22.60
C SER A 85 5.64 -29.87 -23.96
N LYS A 86 6.22 -30.52 -24.97
CA LYS A 86 5.65 -30.62 -26.34
C LYS A 86 4.26 -31.28 -26.42
N ASN A 87 3.78 -31.91 -25.34
CA ASN A 87 2.53 -32.68 -25.31
C ASN A 87 1.37 -32.02 -24.52
N ASN A 88 1.31 -30.69 -24.43
CA ASN A 88 0.23 -29.93 -23.76
C ASN A 88 -0.04 -30.29 -22.27
N SER A 89 0.74 -31.18 -21.65
CA SER A 89 0.76 -31.39 -20.21
C SER A 89 1.83 -30.49 -19.57
N THR A 90 1.40 -29.50 -18.82
CA THR A 90 2.32 -28.62 -18.07
C THR A 90 2.76 -29.30 -16.78
N ILE A 91 4.08 -29.53 -16.64
CA ILE A 91 4.72 -30.07 -15.45
C ILE A 91 5.56 -28.95 -14.82
N PHE A 92 5.38 -28.69 -13.52
CA PHE A 92 6.32 -27.88 -12.77
C PHE A 92 7.56 -28.72 -12.48
N LYS A 93 8.75 -28.24 -12.86
CA LYS A 93 10.00 -28.89 -12.45
C LYS A 93 10.40 -28.31 -11.11
N ASN A 94 10.21 -29.10 -10.06
CA ASN A 94 10.79 -28.82 -8.75
C ASN A 94 12.29 -29.10 -8.85
N GLY A 95 13.10 -28.20 -8.32
CA GLY A 95 14.54 -28.35 -8.21
C GLY A 95 15.07 -27.55 -7.03
N THR A 96 16.36 -27.67 -6.81
CA THR A 96 17.12 -26.81 -5.89
C THR A 96 18.06 -25.94 -6.70
N ILE A 97 18.54 -24.86 -6.09
CA ILE A 97 19.51 -23.96 -6.72
C ILE A 97 20.82 -24.73 -6.96
N ASN A 98 21.39 -24.60 -8.16
CA ASN A 98 22.63 -25.30 -8.46
C ASN A 98 23.82 -24.59 -7.79
N ARG A 99 24.23 -25.08 -6.61
CA ARG A 99 25.39 -24.57 -5.85
C ARG A 99 26.70 -24.59 -6.64
N ALA A 100 26.81 -25.40 -7.69
CA ALA A 100 27.98 -25.43 -8.57
C ALA A 100 27.98 -24.28 -9.60
N GLN A 101 26.85 -23.62 -9.83
CA GLN A 101 26.70 -22.53 -10.80
C GLN A 101 26.61 -21.15 -10.16
N THR A 102 26.00 -21.03 -8.98
CA THR A 102 25.91 -19.76 -8.23
C THR A 102 26.01 -20.05 -6.74
N LYS A 103 26.88 -19.31 -6.05
CA LYS A 103 26.97 -19.29 -4.59
C LYS A 103 26.60 -17.93 -4.04
N PHE A 104 25.98 -17.94 -2.87
CA PHE A 104 25.73 -16.76 -2.09
C PHE A 104 26.70 -16.72 -0.92
N TYR A 105 27.10 -15.52 -0.53
CA TYR A 105 28.16 -15.31 0.43
C TYR A 105 27.76 -14.29 1.48
N GLU A 106 28.27 -14.51 2.68
CA GLU A 106 28.31 -13.53 3.75
C GLU A 106 29.72 -13.43 4.32
N GLY A 107 30.02 -12.36 5.05
CA GLY A 107 31.33 -12.21 5.63
C GLY A 107 31.58 -10.83 6.21
N ILE A 108 32.85 -10.43 6.24
CA ILE A 108 33.34 -9.23 6.94
C ILE A 108 34.42 -8.51 6.14
N LEU A 109 34.79 -7.31 6.60
CA LEU A 109 35.99 -6.62 6.10
C LEU A 109 37.24 -7.17 6.81
N LYS A 110 38.19 -7.73 6.06
CA LYS A 110 39.40 -8.36 6.61
C LYS A 110 40.27 -7.40 7.43
N ASN A 111 40.31 -6.13 7.04
CA ASN A 111 41.11 -5.10 7.73
C ASN A 111 40.39 -4.49 8.95
N ASN A 112 39.08 -4.75 9.12
CA ASN A 112 38.27 -4.25 10.23
C ASN A 112 37.09 -5.20 10.48
N SER A 113 37.28 -6.19 11.37
CA SER A 113 36.31 -7.24 11.62
C SER A 113 35.15 -6.82 12.54
N GLN A 114 35.37 -5.82 13.40
CA GLN A 114 34.37 -5.43 14.39
C GLN A 114 33.29 -4.53 13.79
N ARG A 115 32.01 -4.92 13.95
CA ARG A 115 30.83 -4.18 13.47
C ARG A 115 30.83 -3.96 11.95
N THR A 116 31.38 -4.90 11.19
CA THR A 116 31.27 -4.94 9.73
C THR A 116 30.47 -6.17 9.30
N SER A 117 29.79 -6.07 8.17
CA SER A 117 29.09 -7.22 7.59
C SER A 117 28.99 -7.04 6.08
N VAL A 118 29.26 -8.10 5.36
CA VAL A 118 29.19 -8.17 3.91
C VAL A 118 28.18 -9.25 3.54
N ILE A 119 27.27 -8.95 2.63
CA ILE A 119 26.28 -9.92 2.12
C ILE A 119 26.22 -9.73 0.61
N GLY A 120 26.36 -10.81 -0.16
CA GLY A 120 26.33 -10.71 -1.61
C GLY A 120 26.58 -12.02 -2.35
N TYR A 121 26.77 -11.92 -3.66
CA TYR A 121 27.05 -13.06 -4.52
C TYR A 121 27.99 -12.66 -5.66
N LEU A 122 28.56 -13.65 -6.34
CA LEU A 122 29.42 -13.45 -7.50
C LEU A 122 28.65 -13.69 -8.79
N ASN A 123 28.71 -12.73 -9.71
CA ASN A 123 28.20 -12.87 -11.08
C ASN A 123 29.38 -12.75 -12.05
N ARG A 124 29.80 -13.88 -12.64
CA ARG A 124 30.92 -13.94 -13.60
C ARG A 124 32.19 -13.24 -13.09
N GLY A 125 32.52 -13.47 -11.82
CA GLY A 125 33.70 -12.89 -11.16
C GLY A 125 33.52 -11.47 -10.62
N VAL A 126 32.32 -10.89 -10.71
CA VAL A 126 31.99 -9.56 -10.18
C VAL A 126 31.11 -9.68 -8.95
N PHE A 127 31.50 -9.05 -7.85
CA PHE A 127 30.72 -9.02 -6.61
C PHE A 127 29.50 -8.10 -6.74
N TRP A 128 28.33 -8.60 -6.33
CA TRP A 128 27.12 -7.84 -6.10
C TRP A 128 26.72 -8.00 -4.65
N GLY A 129 26.39 -6.91 -3.97
CA GLY A 129 25.95 -7.02 -2.59
C GLY A 129 26.00 -5.71 -1.81
N THR A 130 26.08 -5.86 -0.50
CA THR A 130 26.17 -4.75 0.45
C THR A 130 27.35 -4.94 1.40
N ILE A 131 27.96 -3.83 1.79
CA ILE A 131 29.04 -3.76 2.78
C ILE A 131 28.61 -2.78 3.87
N LEU A 132 28.28 -3.30 5.03
CA LEU A 132 28.09 -2.53 6.26
C LEU A 132 29.46 -2.30 6.90
N ASN A 133 29.85 -1.05 7.06
CA ASN A 133 31.05 -0.64 7.79
C ASN A 133 30.64 0.31 8.92
N GLY A 134 30.55 -0.19 10.15
CA GLY A 134 30.03 0.57 11.29
C GLY A 134 28.54 0.88 11.13
N LYS A 135 28.20 2.12 10.78
CA LYS A 135 26.82 2.57 10.48
C LYS A 135 26.57 2.88 9.01
N ILE A 136 27.60 2.79 8.18
CA ILE A 136 27.53 3.21 6.77
C ILE A 136 27.33 1.96 5.90
N MET A 137 26.22 1.95 5.17
CA MET A 137 25.93 0.94 4.16
C MET A 137 26.48 1.38 2.81
N HIS A 138 27.31 0.51 2.21
CA HIS A 138 27.78 0.65 0.84
C HIS A 138 27.08 -0.42 -0.02
N TYR A 139 26.59 -0.01 -1.18
CA TYR A 139 25.97 -0.87 -2.17
C TYR A 139 26.97 -1.12 -3.29
N VAL A 140 27.09 -2.37 -3.71
CA VAL A 140 28.02 -2.80 -4.75
C VAL A 140 27.23 -3.48 -5.84
N GLU A 141 27.27 -2.90 -7.04
CA GLU A 141 26.67 -3.49 -8.24
C GLU A 141 27.55 -3.26 -9.47
N PRO A 142 27.36 -3.97 -10.59
CA PRO A 142 28.17 -3.79 -11.77
C PRO A 142 28.01 -2.41 -12.33
N ILE A 143 29.12 -1.90 -12.85
CA ILE A 143 29.13 -0.59 -13.48
C ILE A 143 28.12 -0.48 -14.64
N ARG A 144 27.79 -1.57 -15.33
CA ARG A 144 26.79 -1.57 -16.42
C ARG A 144 25.36 -1.21 -15.95
N ASN A 145 25.06 -1.45 -14.66
CA ASN A 145 23.79 -1.06 -14.06
C ASN A 145 23.78 0.42 -13.65
N VAL A 146 24.92 1.10 -13.72
CA VAL A 146 25.11 2.52 -13.41
C VAL A 146 25.58 3.32 -14.63
N ILE A 147 26.09 2.68 -15.68
CA ILE A 147 26.53 3.32 -16.92
C ILE A 147 26.15 2.40 -18.08
N ALA A 148 25.15 2.80 -18.86
CA ALA A 148 24.56 1.96 -19.91
C ALA A 148 25.55 1.53 -21.00
N ASN A 149 26.58 2.35 -21.26
CA ASN A 149 27.60 2.13 -22.29
C ASN A 149 29.00 1.77 -21.72
N ALA A 150 29.10 1.35 -20.46
CA ALA A 150 30.40 1.00 -19.89
C ALA A 150 31.00 -0.26 -20.54
N SER A 151 32.16 -0.10 -21.17
CA SER A 151 32.93 -1.17 -21.85
C SER A 151 33.59 -2.18 -20.89
N PHE A 152 33.46 -1.99 -19.58
CA PHE A 152 34.24 -2.72 -18.57
C PHE A 152 33.39 -3.77 -17.85
N SER A 153 33.53 -5.05 -18.24
CA SER A 153 32.71 -6.15 -17.72
C SER A 153 33.00 -6.56 -16.27
N TYR A 154 34.10 -6.08 -15.67
CA TYR A 154 34.64 -6.54 -14.38
C TYR A 154 34.72 -5.46 -13.29
N LYS A 155 34.21 -4.25 -13.58
CA LYS A 155 34.20 -3.14 -12.63
C LYS A 155 32.86 -3.05 -11.91
N VAL A 156 32.92 -2.64 -10.65
CA VAL A 156 31.76 -2.36 -9.81
C VAL A 156 31.64 -0.87 -9.55
N ALA A 157 30.41 -0.41 -9.41
CA ALA A 157 30.08 0.85 -8.78
C ALA A 157 29.83 0.58 -7.28
N ILE A 158 30.53 1.32 -6.44
CA ILE A 158 30.32 1.33 -5.00
C ILE A 158 29.76 2.69 -4.64
N TYR A 159 28.60 2.72 -4.01
CA TYR A 159 27.95 3.97 -3.61
C TYR A 159 27.23 3.79 -2.27
N LYS A 160 26.90 4.91 -1.64
CA LYS A 160 26.16 4.98 -0.40
C LYS A 160 24.77 5.57 -0.65
N ASN A 161 23.94 5.50 0.37
CA ASN A 161 22.65 6.17 0.44
C ASN A 161 22.69 7.65 0.02
N GLU A 162 23.70 8.39 0.47
CA GLU A 162 23.87 9.82 0.16
C GLU A 162 24.18 10.14 -1.31
N ASN A 163 24.50 9.13 -2.12
CA ASN A 163 24.91 9.32 -3.51
C ASN A 163 23.77 9.14 -4.53
N ILE A 164 22.55 8.84 -4.07
CA ILE A 164 21.40 8.59 -4.95
C ILE A 164 20.61 9.88 -5.16
N ASN A 165 20.32 10.20 -6.42
CA ASN A 165 19.60 11.39 -6.83
C ASN A 165 18.11 11.11 -7.04
N PHE A 166 17.29 11.56 -6.08
CA PHE A 166 15.85 11.33 -6.09
C PHE A 166 15.05 12.37 -6.86
N SER A 167 15.63 13.52 -7.20
CA SER A 167 14.95 14.53 -8.04
C SER A 167 14.58 14.00 -9.42
N ARG A 168 15.27 12.94 -9.87
CA ARG A 168 15.02 12.26 -11.15
C ARG A 168 14.14 11.01 -10.99
N ILE A 169 13.75 10.65 -9.77
CA ILE A 169 12.94 9.48 -9.40
C ILE A 169 11.57 9.98 -8.94
N ASN A 170 10.64 10.18 -9.89
CA ASN A 170 9.25 10.52 -9.57
C ASN A 170 8.50 9.26 -9.10
N ILE A 171 8.66 8.90 -7.82
CA ILE A 171 7.91 7.80 -7.18
C ILE A 171 6.99 8.39 -6.12
N THR A 172 5.70 8.18 -6.30
CA THR A 172 4.68 8.33 -5.26
C THR A 172 4.13 6.94 -4.98
N SER A 173 4.17 6.49 -3.73
CA SER A 173 3.43 5.29 -3.35
C SER A 173 1.96 5.69 -3.22
N GLU A 174 1.16 5.33 -4.24
CA GLU A 174 -0.29 5.41 -4.13
C GLU A 174 -0.75 4.23 -3.29
N SER A 175 -1.19 4.50 -2.05
CA SER A 175 -2.05 3.54 -1.37
C SER A 175 -3.40 3.50 -2.08
N SER A 176 -3.85 2.28 -2.41
CA SER A 176 -4.98 2.02 -3.29
C SER A 176 -6.23 2.87 -3.00
N LEU A 177 -6.79 3.41 -4.10
CA LEU A 177 -8.06 4.12 -4.22
C LEU A 177 -9.30 3.32 -3.73
N PRO A 178 -10.45 4.00 -3.50
CA PRO A 178 -11.77 3.42 -3.14
C PRO A 178 -12.29 2.28 -4.02
N PHE A 179 -11.72 2.08 -5.22
CA PHE A 179 -12.11 1.03 -6.16
C PHE A 179 -11.84 -0.38 -5.62
N LEU A 180 -10.78 -0.59 -4.85
CA LEU A 180 -10.45 -1.89 -4.26
C LEU A 180 -11.41 -2.24 -3.10
N LYS A 181 -11.82 -1.24 -2.31
CA LYS A 181 -12.91 -1.38 -1.33
C LYS A 181 -14.22 -1.80 -2.00
N TRP A 182 -14.53 -1.23 -3.17
CA TRP A 182 -15.67 -1.65 -3.97
C TRP A 182 -15.49 -3.04 -4.60
N PHE A 183 -14.31 -3.39 -5.12
CA PHE A 183 -14.07 -4.69 -5.76
C PHE A 183 -14.17 -5.85 -4.77
N VAL A 184 -13.63 -5.67 -3.56
CA VAL A 184 -13.81 -6.59 -2.43
C VAL A 184 -15.29 -6.59 -2.02
N SER A 185 -15.89 -5.43 -1.67
CA SER A 185 -17.29 -5.40 -1.19
C SER A 185 -18.34 -5.88 -2.19
N SER A 186 -18.07 -5.77 -3.50
CA SER A 186 -19.01 -6.18 -4.57
C SER A 186 -18.91 -7.67 -4.92
N ARG A 187 -17.81 -8.35 -4.55
CA ARG A 187 -17.64 -9.80 -4.77
C ARG A 187 -17.69 -10.62 -3.47
N THR A 188 -17.52 -10.00 -2.31
CA THR A 188 -17.62 -10.66 -0.99
C THR A 188 -18.98 -10.48 -0.32
N SER A 189 -19.98 -9.88 -0.96
CA SER A 189 -21.31 -9.66 -0.37
C SER A 189 -22.03 -10.95 0.06
N ASN A 190 -21.55 -12.12 -0.38
CA ASN A 190 -22.06 -13.44 0.00
C ASN A 190 -21.03 -14.31 0.75
N ILE A 191 -19.84 -13.79 1.06
CA ILE A 191 -18.85 -14.52 1.88
C ILE A 191 -19.04 -14.03 3.32
N THR A 192 -19.80 -14.79 4.11
CA THR A 192 -19.73 -14.72 5.56
C THR A 192 -18.29 -15.03 5.97
N LEU A 193 -17.48 -14.00 6.26
CA LEU A 193 -16.27 -14.17 7.05
C LEU A 193 -16.73 -14.83 8.35
N ASN A 194 -16.39 -16.10 8.56
CA ASN A 194 -16.65 -16.77 9.83
C ASN A 194 -15.97 -15.97 10.93
N GLU A 195 -16.76 -15.22 11.71
CA GLU A 195 -16.34 -14.42 12.87
C GLU A 195 -15.81 -15.29 14.03
N THR A 196 -15.60 -16.59 13.82
CA THR A 196 -15.28 -17.59 14.86
C THR A 196 -13.86 -18.16 14.81
N LEU A 197 -12.99 -17.68 13.92
CA LEU A 197 -11.56 -18.00 14.04
C LEU A 197 -10.94 -17.09 15.10
N GLU A 198 -10.82 -17.60 16.34
CA GLU A 198 -9.87 -17.07 17.33
C GLU A 198 -8.46 -17.13 16.73
N ARG A 199 -8.05 -16.06 16.04
CA ARG A 199 -6.70 -15.91 15.52
C ARG A 199 -5.78 -15.60 16.70
N LYS A 200 -5.20 -16.64 17.32
CA LYS A 200 -4.13 -16.48 18.32
C LYS A 200 -2.84 -16.11 17.60
N GLY A 201 -2.49 -14.83 17.55
CA GLY A 201 -1.22 -14.38 16.98
C GLY A 201 -0.06 -14.48 17.96
N VAL A 202 0.93 -13.61 17.76
CA VAL A 202 2.21 -13.58 18.49
C VAL A 202 2.05 -13.00 19.90
N ASP A 203 2.41 -13.78 20.92
CA ASP A 203 2.65 -13.29 22.28
C ASP A 203 4.12 -12.88 22.46
N PHE A 204 4.34 -11.62 22.85
CA PHE A 204 5.66 -11.03 23.09
C PHE A 204 6.14 -11.17 24.55
N SER A 205 5.25 -11.51 25.49
CA SER A 205 5.53 -11.40 26.93
C SER A 205 6.46 -12.48 27.49
N ASN A 206 6.51 -13.67 26.89
CA ASN A 206 7.23 -14.85 27.41
C ASN A 206 7.99 -15.63 26.32
N ARG A 207 8.47 -14.95 25.28
CA ARG A 207 9.10 -15.62 24.14
C ARG A 207 10.60 -15.82 24.31
N THR A 208 11.06 -17.04 24.03
CA THR A 208 12.48 -17.43 24.05
C THR A 208 13.04 -17.80 22.69
N LYS A 209 12.19 -17.86 21.64
CA LYS A 209 12.57 -18.30 20.29
C LYS A 209 12.15 -17.30 19.23
N ASP A 210 13.00 -17.17 18.22
CA ASP A 210 12.71 -16.35 17.04
C ASP A 210 11.62 -16.99 16.18
N LEU A 211 10.77 -16.13 15.60
CA LEU A 211 9.72 -16.53 14.68
C LEU A 211 9.96 -15.93 13.30
N PHE A 212 9.75 -16.75 12.27
CA PHE A 212 10.00 -16.38 10.89
C PHE A 212 8.71 -16.31 10.09
N CYS A 213 8.57 -15.22 9.35
CA CYS A 213 7.61 -15.10 8.26
C CYS A 213 8.24 -15.72 7.01
N GLU A 214 7.89 -16.98 6.73
CA GLU A 214 8.31 -17.70 5.51
C GLU A 214 7.59 -17.13 4.28
N ILE A 215 8.33 -16.53 3.36
CA ILE A 215 7.78 -15.92 2.16
C ILE A 215 7.98 -16.78 0.90
N GLU A 216 7.04 -16.66 -0.04
CA GLU A 216 7.22 -17.06 -1.43
C GLU A 216 7.61 -15.83 -2.27
N ILE A 217 8.59 -15.97 -3.16
CA ILE A 217 8.84 -14.96 -4.19
C ILE A 217 8.42 -15.51 -5.56
N VAL A 218 7.49 -14.80 -6.22
CA VAL A 218 6.94 -15.13 -7.54
C VAL A 218 7.51 -14.20 -8.61
N VAL A 219 8.38 -14.73 -9.45
CA VAL A 219 9.05 -13.97 -10.50
C VAL A 219 8.32 -14.09 -11.82
N ASP A 220 8.10 -12.94 -12.43
CA ASP A 220 7.50 -12.82 -13.74
C ASP A 220 8.51 -13.05 -14.89
N HIS A 221 7.98 -13.34 -16.08
CA HIS A 221 8.82 -13.66 -17.24
C HIS A 221 9.70 -12.50 -17.71
N THR A 222 9.32 -11.26 -17.47
CA THR A 222 10.10 -10.09 -17.89
C THR A 222 11.37 -9.94 -17.06
N LEU A 223 11.26 -10.16 -15.74
CA LEU A 223 12.41 -10.16 -14.84
C LEU A 223 13.34 -11.35 -15.12
N TYR A 224 12.77 -12.53 -15.36
CA TYR A 224 13.55 -13.70 -15.79
C TYR A 224 14.33 -13.45 -17.10
N GLN A 225 13.71 -12.77 -18.07
CA GLN A 225 14.37 -12.38 -19.32
C GLN A 225 15.48 -11.35 -19.10
N TYR A 226 15.28 -10.37 -18.21
CA TYR A 226 16.30 -9.39 -17.85
C TYR A 226 17.57 -10.06 -17.31
N PHE A 227 17.42 -11.07 -16.45
CA PHE A 227 18.51 -11.91 -15.94
C PHE A 227 18.99 -12.98 -16.95
N LYS A 228 18.77 -12.77 -18.24
CA LYS A 228 19.24 -13.63 -19.34
C LYS A 228 18.83 -15.09 -19.19
N LYS A 229 17.66 -15.34 -18.58
CA LYS A 229 17.10 -16.67 -18.34
C LYS A 229 17.93 -17.53 -17.36
N ASP A 230 18.79 -16.90 -16.57
CA ASP A 230 19.62 -17.53 -15.54
C ASP A 230 18.85 -17.55 -14.21
N SER A 231 18.25 -18.70 -13.89
CA SER A 231 17.43 -18.86 -12.69
C SER A 231 18.25 -18.78 -11.41
N ASP A 232 19.49 -19.31 -11.41
CA ASP A 232 20.33 -19.36 -10.22
C ASP A 232 20.83 -17.95 -9.86
N LEU A 233 21.28 -17.20 -10.87
CA LEU A 233 21.69 -15.80 -10.69
C LEU A 233 20.53 -14.92 -10.23
N LEU A 234 19.34 -15.08 -10.84
CA LEU A 234 18.14 -14.37 -10.41
C LEU A 234 17.79 -14.73 -8.96
N SER A 235 17.91 -16.01 -8.57
CA SER A 235 17.61 -16.45 -7.21
C SER A 235 18.57 -15.82 -6.19
N ALA A 236 19.85 -15.66 -6.52
CA ALA A 236 20.82 -14.95 -5.67
C ALA A 236 20.47 -13.45 -5.51
N TYR A 237 20.02 -12.81 -6.59
CA TYR A 237 19.52 -11.43 -6.53
C TYR A 237 18.30 -11.29 -5.60
N LEU A 238 17.35 -12.23 -5.66
CA LEU A 238 16.16 -12.23 -4.81
C LEU A 238 16.50 -12.54 -3.36
N TYR A 239 17.40 -13.48 -3.12
CA TYR A 239 17.85 -13.85 -1.77
C TYR A 239 18.51 -12.67 -1.04
N LEU A 240 19.26 -11.82 -1.77
CA LEU A 240 19.80 -10.58 -1.22
C LEU A 240 18.71 -9.64 -0.66
N HIS A 241 17.53 -9.58 -1.28
CA HIS A 241 16.40 -8.77 -0.79
C HIS A 241 15.85 -9.34 0.52
N VAL A 242 15.74 -10.66 0.61
CA VAL A 242 15.27 -11.36 1.81
C VAL A 242 16.22 -11.14 2.98
N LYS A 243 17.53 -11.35 2.79
CA LYS A 243 18.54 -11.14 3.84
C LYS A 243 18.57 -9.69 4.35
N HIS A 244 18.33 -8.72 3.46
CA HIS A 244 18.23 -7.33 3.86
C HIS A 244 16.96 -7.03 4.68
N SER A 245 15.81 -7.58 4.29
CA SER A 245 14.57 -7.46 5.09
C SER A 245 14.71 -8.11 6.45
N ASP A 246 15.21 -9.33 6.47
CA ASP A 246 15.44 -10.12 7.68
C ASP A 246 16.32 -9.37 8.70
N ARG A 247 17.39 -8.71 8.23
CA ARG A 247 18.24 -7.85 9.07
C ARG A 247 17.48 -6.70 9.74
N ILE A 248 16.51 -6.08 9.05
CA ILE A 248 15.73 -4.96 9.58
C ILE A 248 14.68 -5.49 10.57
N PHE A 249 13.93 -6.52 10.17
CA PHE A 249 12.86 -7.10 11.00
C PHE A 249 13.41 -7.69 12.31
N ARG A 250 14.52 -8.46 12.27
CA ARG A 250 15.12 -9.02 13.49
C ARG A 250 15.67 -8.00 14.48
N ARG A 251 15.94 -6.77 14.02
CA ARG A 251 16.41 -5.67 14.87
C ARG A 251 15.27 -4.77 15.35
N THR A 252 14.05 -5.01 14.88
CA THR A 252 12.90 -4.18 15.20
C THR A 252 12.31 -4.61 16.54
N ASP A 253 12.15 -3.63 17.41
CA ASP A 253 11.42 -3.72 18.68
C ASP A 253 9.99 -3.24 18.45
N PHE A 254 9.10 -4.19 18.14
CA PHE A 254 7.66 -4.03 17.98
C PHE A 254 6.93 -3.88 19.33
N SER A 255 7.46 -4.48 20.40
CA SER A 255 6.86 -4.42 21.75
C SER A 255 7.25 -3.17 22.55
N PHE A 256 8.22 -2.39 22.06
CA PHE A 256 8.77 -1.19 22.69
C PHE A 256 9.46 -1.44 24.05
N ASN A 257 9.86 -2.68 24.33
CA ASN A 257 10.57 -3.05 25.56
C ASN A 257 12.08 -2.72 25.50
N GLY A 258 12.53 -2.19 24.35
CA GLY A 258 13.89 -1.80 24.03
C GLY A 258 14.81 -2.96 23.65
N LYS A 259 14.27 -4.16 23.41
CA LYS A 259 14.96 -5.30 22.81
C LYS A 259 14.22 -5.72 21.53
N PRO A 260 14.93 -6.22 20.50
CA PRO A 260 14.25 -6.78 19.35
C PRO A 260 13.42 -8.01 19.72
N ASP A 261 12.27 -8.20 19.05
CA ASP A 261 11.30 -9.26 19.39
C ASP A 261 11.54 -10.61 18.69
N GLY A 262 12.69 -10.78 18.02
CA GLY A 262 13.04 -12.04 17.35
C GLY A 262 12.15 -12.37 16.15
N ILE A 263 11.64 -11.37 15.43
CA ILE A 263 10.81 -11.58 14.22
C ILE A 263 11.71 -11.50 12.97
N GLY A 264 11.86 -12.62 12.27
CA GLY A 264 12.67 -12.75 11.04
C GLY A 264 11.86 -12.90 9.77
N ILE A 265 12.52 -12.70 8.62
CA ILE A 265 11.97 -12.97 7.28
C ILE A 265 12.83 -14.05 6.63
N SER A 266 12.24 -15.16 6.26
CA SER A 266 12.92 -16.25 5.55
C SER A 266 12.25 -16.52 4.22
N ILE A 267 13.00 -17.06 3.25
CA ILE A 267 12.44 -17.49 1.98
C ILE A 267 12.21 -18.99 2.00
N SER A 268 10.98 -19.40 1.69
CA SER A 268 10.63 -20.82 1.58
C SER A 268 10.72 -21.28 0.13
N LYS A 269 10.27 -20.45 -0.83
CA LYS A 269 10.14 -20.86 -2.23
C LYS A 269 10.30 -19.73 -3.23
N ILE A 270 10.95 -20.04 -4.36
CA ILE A 270 11.01 -19.17 -5.55
C ILE A 270 10.25 -19.83 -6.70
N SER A 271 9.26 -19.12 -7.24
CA SER A 271 8.42 -19.56 -8.35
C SER A 271 8.68 -18.69 -9.58
N ILE A 272 9.19 -19.25 -10.68
CA ILE A 272 9.53 -18.48 -11.89
C ILE A 272 8.59 -18.84 -13.06
N TYR A 273 7.87 -17.83 -13.57
CA TYR A 273 7.22 -17.89 -14.87
C TYR A 273 8.21 -17.53 -15.97
N LYS A 274 8.41 -18.41 -16.96
CA LYS A 274 9.42 -18.22 -18.01
C LYS A 274 8.87 -17.46 -19.21
N THR A 275 7.55 -17.55 -19.46
CA THR A 275 6.90 -16.90 -20.60
C THR A 275 5.54 -16.32 -20.23
N ALA A 276 5.06 -15.35 -21.02
CA ALA A 276 3.71 -14.80 -20.87
C ALA A 276 2.60 -15.85 -21.13
N ASN A 277 2.91 -16.90 -21.89
CA ASN A 277 1.97 -17.96 -22.28
C ASN A 277 1.97 -19.14 -21.30
N ASP A 278 2.71 -19.05 -20.18
CA ASP A 278 2.72 -20.09 -19.18
C ASP A 278 1.28 -20.29 -18.63
N SER A 279 0.76 -21.53 -18.68
CA SER A 279 -0.59 -21.81 -18.20
C SER A 279 -0.73 -21.39 -16.73
N ASN A 280 -1.89 -20.88 -16.32
CA ASN A 280 -2.13 -20.35 -14.97
C ASN A 280 -1.16 -19.23 -14.55
N TYR A 281 -0.69 -18.40 -15.49
CA TYR A 281 -0.03 -17.12 -15.20
C TYR A 281 -1.06 -15.96 -15.27
N PRO A 282 -1.78 -15.66 -14.18
CA PRO A 282 -2.90 -14.70 -14.25
C PRO A 282 -2.46 -13.27 -14.56
N MET A 283 -1.21 -12.93 -14.26
CA MET A 283 -0.66 -11.57 -14.39
C MET A 283 -0.07 -11.27 -15.78
N ALA A 284 -0.16 -12.20 -16.74
CA ALA A 284 0.46 -12.08 -18.07
C ALA A 284 0.20 -10.73 -18.75
N PHE A 285 -1.06 -10.30 -18.78
CA PHE A 285 -1.52 -9.13 -19.53
C PHE A 285 -1.90 -7.93 -18.64
N ALA A 286 -1.28 -7.76 -17.48
CA ALA A 286 -1.50 -6.58 -16.65
C ALA A 286 -0.90 -5.31 -17.29
N SER A 287 -1.68 -4.23 -17.33
CA SER A 287 -1.31 -2.94 -17.93
C SER A 287 -0.68 -1.94 -16.95
N ASN A 288 -0.93 -2.10 -15.66
CA ASN A 288 -0.41 -1.28 -14.56
C ASN A 288 -0.20 -2.15 -13.31
N LEU A 289 0.45 -1.58 -12.29
CA LEU A 289 0.85 -2.31 -11.08
C LEU A 289 -0.36 -2.78 -10.26
N SER A 290 -1.40 -1.96 -10.12
CA SER A 290 -2.61 -2.35 -9.39
C SER A 290 -3.39 -3.48 -10.08
N GLU A 291 -3.44 -3.48 -11.41
CA GLU A 291 -4.00 -4.59 -12.18
C GLU A 291 -3.14 -5.86 -12.03
N TYR A 292 -1.81 -5.69 -11.93
CA TYR A 292 -0.88 -6.79 -11.70
C TYR A 292 -1.14 -7.45 -10.34
N LEU A 293 -1.25 -6.66 -9.26
CA LEU A 293 -1.63 -7.14 -7.93
C LEU A 293 -3.02 -7.78 -7.92
N THR A 294 -4.01 -7.16 -8.56
CA THR A 294 -5.39 -7.69 -8.61
C THR A 294 -5.45 -9.04 -9.32
N LYS A 295 -4.68 -9.23 -10.39
CA LYS A 295 -4.58 -10.53 -11.07
C LYS A 295 -3.84 -11.57 -10.24
N PHE A 296 -2.85 -11.14 -9.44
CA PHE A 296 -2.07 -12.02 -8.57
C PHE A 296 -2.93 -12.74 -7.53
N VAL A 297 -4.02 -12.11 -7.06
CA VAL A 297 -5.03 -12.70 -6.15
C VAL A 297 -5.51 -14.09 -6.58
N THR A 298 -5.66 -14.30 -7.90
CA THR A 298 -6.20 -15.55 -8.47
C THR A 298 -5.15 -16.63 -8.73
N ARG A 299 -3.87 -16.36 -8.45
CA ARG A 299 -2.82 -17.36 -8.59
C ARG A 299 -3.03 -18.44 -7.53
N ARG A 300 -3.04 -19.71 -7.95
CA ARG A 300 -2.97 -20.83 -7.00
C ARG A 300 -1.63 -20.82 -6.27
N GLN A 301 -1.69 -20.75 -4.95
CA GLN A 301 -0.53 -20.80 -4.06
C GLN A 301 -0.76 -21.84 -2.96
N GLU A 302 0.31 -22.25 -2.30
CA GLU A 302 0.23 -23.10 -1.11
C GLU A 302 -0.19 -22.25 0.10
N SER A 303 -1.06 -22.77 0.97
CA SER A 303 -1.67 -22.01 2.06
C SER A 303 -0.76 -21.70 3.25
N HIS A 304 0.49 -22.15 3.22
CA HIS A 304 1.40 -22.08 4.37
C HIS A 304 2.36 -20.89 4.36
N PHE A 305 2.45 -20.15 3.25
CA PHE A 305 3.31 -18.98 3.18
C PHE A 305 2.75 -17.85 4.03
N CYS A 306 3.62 -17.23 4.83
CA CYS A 306 3.27 -16.05 5.59
C CYS A 306 2.90 -14.88 4.67
N LEU A 307 3.67 -14.67 3.60
CA LEU A 307 3.43 -13.65 2.58
C LEU A 307 3.93 -14.16 1.21
N SER A 308 3.24 -13.82 0.12
CA SER A 308 3.70 -14.09 -1.24
C SER A 308 3.95 -12.78 -1.98
N ILE A 309 5.17 -12.60 -2.51
CA ILE A 309 5.63 -11.36 -3.12
C ILE A 309 5.94 -11.61 -4.59
N SER A 310 5.26 -10.91 -5.50
CA SER A 310 5.60 -10.99 -6.92
C SER A 310 6.56 -9.88 -7.35
N MET A 311 7.61 -10.23 -8.09
CA MET A 311 8.58 -9.27 -8.63
C MET A 311 8.60 -9.31 -10.16
N SER A 312 8.61 -8.13 -10.78
CA SER A 312 8.56 -7.97 -12.25
C SER A 312 9.54 -6.91 -12.76
N TYR A 313 9.76 -6.91 -14.08
CA TYR A 313 10.57 -5.90 -14.79
C TYR A 313 9.76 -5.34 -15.98
N ARG A 314 8.64 -4.68 -15.66
CA ARG A 314 7.65 -4.21 -16.64
C ARG A 314 7.62 -2.70 -16.79
N SER A 315 7.25 -2.24 -17.97
CA SER A 315 6.98 -0.81 -18.21
C SER A 315 5.53 -0.48 -17.86
N PHE A 316 5.24 -0.39 -16.56
CA PHE A 316 3.91 0.00 -16.09
C PHE A 316 3.66 1.50 -16.24
N LYS A 317 2.40 1.87 -16.48
CA LYS A 317 1.97 3.27 -16.44
C LYS A 317 1.81 3.70 -14.98
N GLY A 318 2.48 4.78 -14.59
CA GLY A 318 2.38 5.37 -13.25
C GLY A 318 3.70 5.35 -12.48
N PRO A 319 3.78 6.08 -11.36
CA PRO A 319 5.00 6.25 -10.58
C PRO A 319 5.23 5.17 -9.51
N ALA A 320 4.26 4.29 -9.24
CA ALA A 320 4.35 3.29 -8.18
C ALA A 320 5.35 2.17 -8.52
N ILE A 321 6.20 1.83 -7.54
CA ILE A 321 7.17 0.72 -7.64
C ILE A 321 6.72 -0.54 -6.91
N GLY A 322 5.77 -0.41 -5.98
CA GLY A 322 5.25 -1.52 -5.19
C GLY A 322 3.81 -1.26 -4.76
N GLU A 323 3.07 -2.36 -4.54
CA GLU A 323 1.74 -2.37 -3.94
C GLU A 323 1.51 -3.67 -3.17
N ALA A 324 0.87 -3.59 -2.00
CA ALA A 324 0.55 -4.74 -1.15
C ALA A 324 -0.88 -4.67 -0.59
N PHE A 325 -1.46 -5.85 -0.34
CA PHE A 325 -2.68 -5.95 0.47
C PHE A 325 -2.33 -5.82 1.94
N ARG A 326 -2.96 -4.85 2.59
CA ARG A 326 -2.76 -4.55 4.01
C ARG A 326 -3.95 -5.03 4.83
N PRO A 327 -3.73 -5.65 6.01
CA PRO A 327 -4.79 -6.00 6.95
C PRO A 327 -5.41 -4.74 7.55
N ASP A 328 -6.73 -4.74 7.76
CA ASP A 328 -7.40 -3.72 8.57
C ASP A 328 -7.82 -4.32 9.92
N ILE A 329 -7.29 -3.73 11.00
CA ILE A 329 -7.50 -4.16 12.38
C ILE A 329 -8.94 -3.89 12.84
N VAL A 330 -9.61 -2.86 12.28
CA VAL A 330 -10.93 -2.39 12.75
C VAL A 330 -12.07 -3.04 11.97
N SER A 331 -11.92 -3.20 10.66
CA SER A 331 -12.99 -3.64 9.76
C SER A 331 -12.85 -5.08 9.28
N ASN A 332 -11.85 -5.80 9.80
CA ASN A 332 -11.56 -7.21 9.51
C ASN A 332 -11.40 -7.52 8.00
N PHE A 333 -10.89 -6.56 7.21
CA PHE A 333 -10.60 -6.81 5.80
C PHE A 333 -9.51 -7.89 5.64
N ALA A 334 -9.69 -8.72 4.61
CA ALA A 334 -8.70 -9.71 4.18
C ALA A 334 -7.48 -8.99 3.59
N GLY A 335 -6.29 -9.36 4.05
CA GLY A 335 -5.05 -8.72 3.65
C GLY A 335 -3.92 -9.04 4.62
N GLY A 336 -2.68 -8.96 4.14
CA GLY A 336 -1.49 -9.06 4.97
C GLY A 336 -1.04 -10.46 5.34
N ILE A 337 -0.07 -10.52 6.24
CA ILE A 337 0.53 -11.77 6.69
C ILE A 337 -0.51 -12.76 7.21
N CYS A 338 -0.25 -14.04 6.96
CA CYS A 338 -1.06 -15.17 7.45
C CYS A 338 -2.53 -15.12 7.03
N GLU A 339 -2.89 -14.34 6.01
CA GLU A 339 -4.27 -14.35 5.51
C GLU A 339 -4.55 -15.67 4.78
N VAL A 340 -5.60 -16.35 5.23
CA VAL A 340 -6.04 -17.63 4.66
C VAL A 340 -6.75 -17.37 3.34
N PRO A 341 -6.58 -18.23 2.31
CA PRO A 341 -7.28 -18.07 1.04
C PRO A 341 -8.80 -18.03 1.24
N LEU A 342 -9.47 -17.08 0.59
CA LEU A 342 -10.94 -17.00 0.58
C LEU A 342 -11.47 -17.86 -0.57
N SER A 343 -12.17 -18.95 -0.23
CA SER A 343 -12.83 -19.81 -1.21
C SER A 343 -14.14 -19.16 -1.71
N TYR A 344 -14.19 -18.86 -3.00
CA TYR A 344 -15.38 -18.29 -3.66
C TYR A 344 -16.28 -19.38 -4.27
N SER A 345 -15.71 -20.52 -4.68
CA SER A 345 -16.39 -21.71 -5.20
C SER A 345 -15.47 -22.92 -5.07
N GLU A 346 -15.97 -24.15 -5.28
CA GLU A 346 -15.19 -25.41 -5.18
C GLU A 346 -13.91 -25.44 -6.06
N GLU A 347 -13.75 -24.52 -7.02
CA GLU A 347 -12.60 -24.47 -7.94
C GLU A 347 -11.73 -23.18 -7.84
N PHE A 348 -12.15 -22.17 -7.06
CA PHE A 348 -11.50 -20.84 -7.04
C PHE A 348 -11.26 -20.30 -5.62
N ASP A 349 -9.98 -20.27 -5.24
CA ASP A 349 -9.47 -19.59 -4.04
C ASP A 349 -8.84 -18.24 -4.40
N MET A 350 -9.07 -17.24 -3.55
CA MET A 350 -8.51 -15.90 -3.66
C MET A 350 -7.53 -15.61 -2.53
N ASN A 351 -6.34 -15.14 -2.87
CA ASN A 351 -5.25 -14.90 -1.93
C ASN A 351 -5.07 -13.41 -1.65
N PHE A 352 -4.90 -13.05 -0.38
CA PHE A 352 -4.77 -11.65 0.08
C PHE A 352 -3.52 -11.39 0.92
N ASN A 353 -2.69 -12.39 1.19
CA ASN A 353 -1.34 -12.23 1.76
C ASN A 353 -0.31 -11.88 0.68
N LEU A 354 -0.63 -10.88 -0.16
CA LEU A 354 0.12 -10.62 -1.39
C LEU A 354 0.73 -9.22 -1.44
N ALA A 355 1.94 -9.14 -1.99
CA ALA A 355 2.60 -7.91 -2.39
C ALA A 355 3.17 -8.01 -3.81
N THR A 356 3.35 -6.89 -4.49
CA THR A 356 3.94 -6.82 -5.83
C THR A 356 4.94 -5.69 -5.91
N ILE A 357 6.06 -5.93 -6.59
CA ILE A 357 7.14 -4.96 -6.80
C ILE A 357 7.55 -4.98 -8.27
N ASN A 358 7.68 -3.80 -8.87
CA ASN A 358 8.23 -3.61 -10.18
C ASN A 358 9.63 -2.99 -10.08
N LEU A 359 10.63 -3.70 -10.61
CA LEU A 359 12.03 -3.30 -10.54
C LEU A 359 12.46 -2.40 -11.71
N ARG A 360 11.51 -1.95 -12.53
CA ARG A 360 11.78 -1.18 -13.74
C ARG A 360 11.21 0.23 -13.65
N GLN A 361 12.06 1.22 -13.89
CA GLN A 361 11.64 2.62 -14.03
C GLN A 361 12.38 3.28 -15.21
N ARG A 362 11.64 3.98 -16.08
CA ARG A 362 12.17 4.58 -17.32
C ARG A 362 13.03 3.61 -18.13
N GLU A 363 12.51 2.40 -18.33
CA GLU A 363 13.18 1.31 -19.06
C GLU A 363 14.46 0.75 -18.43
N ARG A 364 14.89 1.19 -17.23
CA ARG A 364 16.10 0.72 -16.52
C ARG A 364 15.78 -0.02 -15.23
N LEU A 365 16.71 -0.85 -14.76
CA LEU A 365 16.62 -1.51 -13.45
C LEU A 365 16.79 -0.46 -12.34
N LEU A 366 16.00 -0.57 -11.28
CA LEU A 366 16.17 0.25 -10.08
C LEU A 366 17.56 0.02 -9.46
N PRO A 367 18.21 1.07 -8.93
CA PRO A 367 19.41 0.91 -8.10
C PRO A 367 19.17 -0.08 -6.96
N LEU A 368 20.20 -0.86 -6.63
CA LEU A 368 20.11 -1.90 -5.60
C LEU A 368 19.60 -1.36 -4.26
N ALA A 369 20.04 -0.17 -3.84
CA ALA A 369 19.56 0.43 -2.59
C ALA A 369 18.04 0.65 -2.58
N ILE A 370 17.48 1.11 -3.69
CA ILE A 370 16.04 1.39 -3.82
C ILE A 370 15.25 0.09 -3.86
N SER A 371 15.73 -0.92 -4.61
CA SER A 371 15.03 -2.21 -4.70
C SER A 371 14.97 -2.93 -3.35
N LEU A 372 16.05 -2.89 -2.57
CA LEU A 372 16.11 -3.47 -1.23
C LEU A 372 15.14 -2.78 -0.27
N LEU A 373 15.08 -1.44 -0.27
CA LEU A 373 14.17 -0.72 0.61
C LEU A 373 12.70 -0.85 0.19
N ALA A 374 12.40 -0.83 -1.11
CA ALA A 374 11.05 -1.07 -1.62
C ALA A 374 10.54 -2.45 -1.19
N PHE A 375 11.41 -3.46 -1.22
CA PHE A 375 11.06 -4.79 -0.77
C PHE A 375 10.71 -4.84 0.73
N VAL A 376 11.46 -4.14 1.57
CA VAL A 376 11.16 -4.01 3.01
C VAL A 376 9.87 -3.24 3.24
N HIS A 377 9.63 -2.16 2.49
CA HIS A 377 8.45 -1.31 2.56
C HIS A 377 7.16 -2.09 2.28
N GLU A 378 7.13 -2.87 1.20
CA GLU A 378 5.96 -3.68 0.86
C GLU A 378 5.69 -4.80 1.87
N ILE A 379 6.75 -5.39 2.46
CA ILE A 379 6.58 -6.31 3.59
C ILE A 379 5.99 -5.55 4.80
N GLY A 380 6.41 -4.32 5.06
CA GLY A 380 5.83 -3.45 6.08
C GLY A 380 4.31 -3.26 5.93
N HIS A 381 3.83 -3.06 4.70
CA HIS A 381 2.40 -3.05 4.40
C HIS A 381 1.74 -4.42 4.62
N GLY A 382 2.40 -5.52 4.27
CA GLY A 382 1.93 -6.87 4.59
C GLY A 382 1.74 -7.10 6.10
N PHE A 383 2.58 -6.48 6.92
CA PHE A 383 2.48 -6.47 8.39
C PHE A 383 1.50 -5.43 8.94
N GLY A 384 0.79 -4.68 8.10
CA GLY A 384 -0.26 -3.74 8.55
C GLY A 384 0.10 -2.28 8.56
N SER A 385 1.37 -1.92 8.36
CA SER A 385 1.76 -0.51 8.46
C SER A 385 1.10 0.32 7.37
N GLU A 386 0.63 1.53 7.72
CA GLU A 386 0.29 2.55 6.74
C GLU A 386 1.52 3.37 6.37
N HIS A 387 1.37 4.30 5.43
CA HIS A 387 2.42 5.29 5.23
C HIS A 387 2.54 6.21 6.44
N ASP A 388 3.77 6.57 6.80
CA ASP A 388 4.05 7.57 7.82
C ASP A 388 3.53 8.93 7.34
N ASN A 389 2.52 9.47 8.02
CA ASN A 389 1.94 10.75 7.63
C ASN A 389 2.96 11.89 7.84
N PRO A 390 3.33 12.64 6.78
CA PRO A 390 4.30 13.73 6.88
C PRO A 390 3.89 14.84 7.84
N SER A 391 2.57 15.04 8.05
CA SER A 391 2.05 16.04 8.98
C SER A 391 2.27 15.67 10.45
N TYR A 392 2.56 14.40 10.75
CA TYR A 392 2.72 13.90 12.11
C TYR A 392 4.19 13.72 12.44
N LYS A 393 4.78 14.72 13.12
CA LYS A 393 6.21 14.78 13.44
C LYS A 393 6.72 13.61 14.30
N SER A 394 5.85 12.91 15.01
CA SER A 394 6.14 11.67 15.76
C SER A 394 6.39 10.45 14.86
N CYS A 395 5.72 10.39 13.71
CA CYS A 395 5.85 9.34 12.70
C CYS A 395 6.78 9.72 11.54
N SER A 396 6.97 11.03 11.33
CA SER A 396 7.79 11.62 10.28
C SER A 396 8.58 12.77 10.88
N SER A 397 9.76 12.50 11.41
CA SER A 397 10.66 13.54 11.92
C SER A 397 10.98 14.56 10.81
N ASP A 398 10.90 15.85 11.13
CA ASP A 398 11.38 16.93 10.25
C ASP A 398 12.81 17.32 10.64
N GLY A 399 13.67 17.61 9.66
CA GLY A 399 15.05 18.06 9.86
C GLY A 399 16.12 16.98 9.70
N SER A 400 17.30 17.19 10.31
CA SER A 400 18.56 16.44 10.11
C SER A 400 18.58 14.96 10.54
N VAL A 401 17.42 14.40 10.93
CA VAL A 401 17.30 13.04 11.50
C VAL A 401 16.89 11.99 10.45
N GLY A 402 16.31 12.41 9.31
CA GLY A 402 15.85 11.51 8.24
C GLY A 402 14.48 10.86 8.50
N LYS A 403 13.74 10.57 7.43
CA LYS A 403 12.43 9.93 7.32
C LYS A 403 12.52 8.40 7.44
N TYR A 404 11.51 7.76 8.02
CA TYR A 404 11.47 6.31 8.23
C TYR A 404 11.09 5.51 6.97
N LEU A 405 11.21 4.17 7.05
CA LEU A 405 10.97 3.24 5.94
C LEU A 405 9.57 3.37 5.29
N MET A 406 8.53 3.69 6.07
CA MET A 406 7.14 3.74 5.58
C MET A 406 6.72 5.12 5.07
N HIS A 407 7.67 6.02 4.78
CA HIS A 407 7.34 7.33 4.21
C HIS A 407 6.62 7.21 2.84
N PRO A 408 5.55 7.98 2.57
CA PRO A 408 4.69 7.86 1.37
C PRO A 408 5.33 8.34 0.06
N LYS A 409 6.50 8.97 0.16
CA LYS A 409 7.27 9.42 -1.00
C LYS A 409 8.66 8.89 -0.88
N THR A 410 9.27 8.60 -2.01
CA THR A 410 10.68 8.27 -2.02
C THR A 410 11.46 9.53 -1.66
N VAL A 411 12.22 9.44 -0.58
CA VAL A 411 13.05 10.54 -0.06
C VAL A 411 14.51 10.27 -0.42
N PRO A 412 15.36 11.31 -0.49
CA PRO A 412 16.80 11.13 -0.48
C PRO A 412 17.21 10.10 0.56
N LEU A 413 17.91 9.04 0.17
CA LEU A 413 18.36 7.97 1.07
C LEU A 413 19.27 8.49 2.21
N ARG A 414 19.89 9.66 2.04
CA ARG A 414 20.56 10.42 3.13
C ARG A 414 19.61 10.85 4.25
N GLU A 415 18.36 11.09 3.88
CA GLU A 415 17.23 11.43 4.73
C GLU A 415 16.36 10.19 4.92
N GLN A 416 16.83 8.95 4.70
CA GLN A 416 16.06 7.74 4.96
C GLN A 416 16.72 6.90 6.05
N LEU A 417 15.99 6.66 7.13
CA LEU A 417 16.36 5.76 8.20
C LEU A 417 15.95 4.33 7.81
N PRO A 418 16.84 3.33 7.91
CA PRO A 418 16.52 1.92 7.64
C PRO A 418 15.75 1.28 8.81
N GLU A 419 14.84 2.04 9.42
CA GLU A 419 14.08 1.68 10.61
C GLU A 419 12.60 2.01 10.40
N PHE A 420 11.73 1.22 11.03
CA PHE A 420 10.30 1.51 11.08
C PHE A 420 10.02 2.62 12.10
N SER A 421 9.14 3.56 11.75
CA SER A 421 8.73 4.62 12.67
C SER A 421 8.03 4.04 13.91
N PRO A 422 7.91 4.78 15.02
CA PRO A 422 7.08 4.37 16.15
C PRO A 422 5.65 4.03 15.72
N CYS A 423 5.08 4.78 14.78
CA CYS A 423 3.70 4.58 14.31
C CYS A 423 3.56 3.28 13.50
N SER A 424 4.54 2.98 12.65
CA SER A 424 4.62 1.72 11.92
C SER A 424 4.69 0.53 12.87
N ARG A 425 5.60 0.58 13.85
CA ARG A 425 5.84 -0.53 14.81
C ARG A 425 4.63 -0.83 15.69
N ILE A 426 3.88 0.18 16.11
CA ILE A 426 2.63 -0.02 16.89
C ILE A 426 1.62 -0.85 16.11
N ILE A 427 1.38 -0.50 14.84
CA ILE A 427 0.40 -1.22 14.01
C ILE A 427 0.90 -2.62 13.66
N MET A 428 2.17 -2.75 13.29
CA MET A 428 2.79 -4.04 12.98
C MET A 428 2.76 -4.99 14.19
N GLY A 429 3.05 -4.48 15.40
CA GLY A 429 2.97 -5.25 16.64
C GLY A 429 1.56 -5.78 16.92
N LYS A 430 0.53 -4.94 16.69
CA LYS A 430 -0.88 -5.37 16.82
C LYS A 430 -1.26 -6.44 15.80
N VAL A 431 -0.86 -6.29 14.54
CA VAL A 431 -1.11 -7.30 13.51
C VAL A 431 -0.38 -8.61 13.84
N LEU A 432 0.84 -8.56 14.34
CA LEU A 432 1.54 -9.73 14.83
C LEU A 432 0.75 -10.45 15.93
N GLN A 433 0.27 -9.71 16.94
CA GLN A 433 -0.55 -10.26 18.03
C GLN A 433 -1.89 -10.85 17.57
N MET A 434 -2.50 -10.30 16.52
CA MET A 434 -3.81 -10.72 16.04
C MET A 434 -3.78 -11.74 14.90
N ARG A 435 -2.75 -11.73 14.06
CA ARG A 435 -2.69 -12.48 12.80
C ARG A 435 -1.39 -13.26 12.62
N GLY A 436 -0.39 -13.13 13.48
CA GLY A 436 0.92 -13.78 13.32
C GLY A 436 0.97 -15.29 13.58
N ASN A 437 -0.15 -16.01 13.48
CA ASN A 437 -0.27 -17.43 13.84
C ASN A 437 0.42 -18.39 12.85
N CYS A 438 0.71 -17.93 11.63
CA CYS A 438 1.39 -18.73 10.62
C CYS A 438 2.93 -18.64 10.70
N LEU A 439 3.47 -17.71 11.50
CA LEU A 439 4.91 -17.59 11.68
C LEU A 439 5.43 -18.83 12.39
N ARG A 440 6.60 -19.31 11.96
CA ARG A 440 7.18 -20.57 12.42
C ARG A 440 8.46 -20.34 13.17
N GLU A 441 8.70 -21.16 14.18
CA GLU A 441 10.05 -21.32 14.73
C GLU A 441 10.91 -21.95 13.62
N ASN A 442 12.09 -21.39 13.38
CA ASN A 442 13.05 -22.02 12.50
C ASN A 442 13.69 -23.23 13.19
N THR A 443 14.20 -24.18 12.42
CA THR A 443 15.11 -25.21 12.96
C THR A 443 16.44 -24.55 13.31
N GLU A 444 16.94 -24.78 14.52
CA GLU A 444 18.26 -24.31 14.99
C GLU A 444 19.33 -24.62 13.92
N THR A 445 19.96 -23.59 13.38
CA THR A 445 20.95 -23.71 12.30
C THR A 445 22.25 -23.04 12.69
N CYS A 446 23.11 -23.82 13.33
CA CYS A 446 24.41 -23.35 13.74
C CYS A 446 25.26 -22.84 12.55
N GLY A 447 25.85 -21.66 12.70
CA GLY A 447 26.73 -21.03 11.72
C GLY A 447 26.04 -20.01 10.81
N ASN A 448 24.77 -19.70 11.05
CA ASN A 448 24.04 -18.63 10.36
C ASN A 448 24.24 -17.26 11.05
N GLY A 449 24.99 -17.23 12.17
CA GLY A 449 25.32 -16.04 12.93
C GLY A 449 24.21 -15.57 13.87
N ILE A 450 23.25 -16.43 14.20
CA ILE A 450 22.09 -16.15 15.05
C ILE A 450 22.00 -17.24 16.11
N ARG A 451 21.99 -16.87 17.39
CA ARG A 451 21.82 -17.86 18.46
C ARG A 451 20.38 -18.37 18.51
N GLU A 452 20.16 -19.63 18.12
CA GLU A 452 18.84 -20.27 18.05
C GLU A 452 18.76 -21.55 18.89
N GLY A 453 17.58 -21.85 19.45
CA GLY A 453 17.31 -23.15 20.08
C GLY A 453 18.26 -23.51 21.24
N ARG A 454 19.08 -24.55 21.04
CA ARG A 454 20.08 -25.05 22.02
C ARG A 454 21.46 -24.40 21.91
N GLU A 455 21.65 -23.47 21.00
CA GLU A 455 22.92 -22.79 20.83
C GLU A 455 23.16 -21.83 22.00
N GLU A 456 24.38 -21.83 22.52
CA GLU A 456 24.80 -20.88 23.55
C GLU A 456 25.33 -19.59 22.92
N CYS A 457 25.78 -19.67 21.67
CA CYS A 457 26.26 -18.57 20.84
C CYS A 457 26.30 -19.00 19.36
N ASP A 458 26.29 -18.05 18.41
CA ASP A 458 26.58 -18.39 17.02
C ASP A 458 27.47 -17.33 16.37
N CYS A 459 28.77 -17.60 16.26
CA CYS A 459 29.74 -16.72 15.65
C CYS A 459 29.80 -16.80 14.11
N GLY A 460 29.00 -17.66 13.48
CA GLY A 460 29.05 -17.95 12.06
C GLY A 460 30.19 -18.92 11.69
N TRP A 461 30.93 -18.61 10.62
CA TRP A 461 31.90 -19.52 10.03
C TRP A 461 33.16 -19.74 10.87
N ALA A 462 33.68 -20.98 10.86
CA ALA A 462 34.83 -21.41 11.66
C ALA A 462 36.10 -20.58 11.50
N THR A 463 36.36 -20.14 10.29
CA THR A 463 37.53 -19.36 9.88
C THR A 463 37.58 -17.95 10.47
N ILE A 464 36.43 -17.33 10.73
CA ILE A 464 36.36 -15.96 11.30
C ILE A 464 35.69 -15.89 12.66
N CYS A 465 35.15 -17.01 13.14
CA CYS A 465 34.47 -17.09 14.42
C CYS A 465 35.30 -16.46 15.53
N SER A 466 36.59 -16.80 15.66
CA SER A 466 37.47 -16.23 16.68
C SER A 466 37.72 -14.72 16.56
N LEU A 467 37.50 -14.13 15.38
CA LEU A 467 37.62 -12.69 15.14
C LEU A 467 36.32 -11.93 15.45
N ILE A 468 35.18 -12.59 15.24
CA ILE A 468 33.83 -12.06 15.52
C ILE A 468 33.53 -12.21 17.01
N ASP A 469 33.73 -13.41 17.53
CA ASP A 469 33.45 -13.82 18.88
C ASP A 469 34.49 -14.86 19.34
N PRO A 470 35.50 -14.45 20.13
CA PRO A 470 36.54 -15.36 20.62
C PRO A 470 36.01 -16.42 21.59
N CYS A 471 34.77 -16.28 22.07
CA CYS A 471 34.17 -17.09 23.12
C CYS A 471 33.20 -18.15 22.60
N CYS A 472 33.01 -18.22 21.28
CA CYS A 472 32.08 -19.15 20.66
C CYS A 472 32.79 -20.23 19.84
N ASN A 473 32.23 -21.43 19.84
CA ASN A 473 32.61 -22.51 18.94
C ASN A 473 31.87 -22.36 17.61
N PRO A 474 32.55 -22.45 16.46
CA PRO A 474 31.88 -22.42 15.17
C PRO A 474 31.18 -23.74 14.80
N LEU A 475 30.41 -23.73 13.71
CA LEU A 475 29.70 -24.92 13.21
C LEU A 475 30.57 -26.18 13.09
N ASN A 476 31.75 -26.06 12.48
CA ASN A 476 32.62 -27.21 12.19
C ASN A 476 33.76 -27.34 13.21
N VAL A 477 33.43 -27.68 14.46
CA VAL A 477 34.43 -28.05 15.48
C VAL A 477 34.66 -29.56 15.52
N GLU A 478 35.90 -29.95 15.84
CA GLU A 478 36.23 -31.36 16.07
C GLU A 478 35.71 -31.83 17.43
N PHE A 479 35.15 -33.03 17.47
CA PHE A 479 34.67 -33.67 18.70
C PHE A 479 35.81 -33.71 19.74
N PRO A 480 35.58 -33.36 21.03
CA PRO A 480 34.30 -33.35 21.74
C PRO A 480 33.56 -32.01 21.77
N GLU A 481 34.10 -30.97 21.14
CA GLU A 481 33.43 -29.67 21.09
C GLU A 481 32.19 -29.74 20.19
N VAL A 482 31.17 -28.96 20.55
CA VAL A 482 29.90 -28.88 19.80
C VAL A 482 29.84 -27.50 19.16
N GLY A 483 29.41 -27.42 17.89
CA GLY A 483 29.29 -26.12 17.23
C GLY A 483 28.22 -25.26 17.89
N CYS A 484 28.43 -23.95 17.90
CA CYS A 484 27.52 -22.96 18.49
C CYS A 484 27.31 -23.12 20.00
N THR A 485 28.35 -23.59 20.69
CA THR A 485 28.44 -23.58 22.16
C THR A 485 29.60 -22.69 22.62
N LEU A 486 29.62 -22.33 23.90
CA LEU A 486 30.71 -21.54 24.46
C LEU A 486 32.04 -22.32 24.40
N LYS A 487 33.11 -21.57 24.12
CA LYS A 487 34.43 -22.14 23.89
C LYS A 487 35.12 -22.52 25.20
N GLY A 488 35.26 -23.81 25.46
CA GLY A 488 35.91 -24.34 26.67
C GLY A 488 35.07 -24.15 27.94
N ASN A 489 35.48 -24.81 29.03
CA ASN A 489 34.68 -24.88 30.26
C ASN A 489 34.70 -23.60 31.11
N ASP A 490 35.68 -22.71 30.91
CA ASP A 490 35.84 -21.47 31.67
C ASP A 490 35.09 -20.28 31.05
N SER A 491 34.53 -20.46 29.84
CA SER A 491 33.73 -19.43 29.17
C SER A 491 32.33 -19.38 29.76
N VAL A 492 31.96 -18.21 30.28
CA VAL A 492 30.67 -17.98 30.94
C VAL A 492 29.68 -17.28 30.01
N CYS A 493 30.16 -16.61 28.96
CA CYS A 493 29.35 -15.81 28.07
C CYS A 493 30.02 -15.57 26.71
N SER A 494 29.22 -15.08 25.76
CA SER A 494 29.67 -14.60 24.45
C SER A 494 29.52 -13.06 24.36
N PRO A 495 30.56 -12.30 23.97
CA PRO A 495 30.47 -10.87 23.68
C PRO A 495 29.60 -10.53 22.46
N LYS A 496 29.31 -11.49 21.58
CA LYS A 496 28.36 -11.30 20.47
C LYS A 496 26.91 -11.39 20.95
N GLU A 497 26.63 -12.28 21.89
CA GLU A 497 25.27 -12.55 22.36
C GLU A 497 24.87 -11.77 23.61
N SER A 498 25.83 -11.33 24.43
CA SER A 498 25.57 -10.73 25.74
C SER A 498 26.31 -9.40 25.92
N ASP A 499 25.57 -8.31 26.16
CA ASP A 499 26.08 -6.93 26.23
C ASP A 499 27.11 -6.68 27.35
N CYS A 500 27.03 -7.45 28.45
CA CYS A 500 27.95 -7.38 29.59
C CYS A 500 29.04 -8.46 29.54
N CYS A 501 29.29 -9.08 28.39
CA CYS A 501 30.37 -10.04 28.25
C CYS A 501 31.65 -9.37 27.70
N THR A 502 32.80 -9.78 28.24
CA THR A 502 34.11 -9.31 27.77
C THR A 502 34.70 -10.27 26.74
N ASN A 503 35.67 -9.80 25.93
CA ASN A 503 36.41 -10.67 25.00
C ASN A 503 37.26 -11.77 25.69
N LYS A 504 37.29 -11.80 27.03
CA LYS A 504 37.86 -12.88 27.83
C LYS A 504 36.83 -13.91 28.27
N CYS A 505 35.63 -13.88 27.69
CA CYS A 505 34.54 -14.83 27.91
C CYS A 505 34.04 -14.85 29.35
N ALA A 506 34.21 -13.73 30.04
CA ALA A 506 33.82 -13.51 31.41
C ALA A 506 32.94 -12.27 31.54
N VAL A 507 32.08 -12.30 32.56
CA VAL A 507 31.20 -11.18 32.92
C VAL A 507 32.01 -9.91 33.16
N ASN A 508 31.56 -8.80 32.61
CA ASN A 508 32.13 -7.50 32.83
C ASN A 508 31.86 -7.04 34.27
N THR A 509 32.88 -7.11 35.12
CA THR A 509 32.79 -6.73 36.54
C THR A 509 32.69 -5.22 36.76
N ASN A 510 32.88 -4.41 35.72
CA ASN A 510 32.77 -2.96 35.82
C ASN A 510 31.29 -2.54 35.89
N LYS A 511 30.84 -2.21 37.11
CA LYS A 511 29.46 -1.76 37.37
C LYS A 511 29.09 -0.40 36.78
N ASN A 512 30.06 0.30 36.21
CA ASN A 512 29.85 1.56 35.48
C ASN A 512 29.90 1.34 33.95
N TYR A 513 30.08 0.11 33.48
CA TYR A 513 30.01 -0.20 32.06
C TYR A 513 28.56 -0.14 31.61
N LYS A 514 28.27 0.83 30.76
CA LYS A 514 26.92 1.06 30.22
C LYS A 514 26.61 -0.02 29.17
N CYS A 515 25.79 -0.99 29.55
CA CYS A 515 25.39 -2.08 28.66
C CYS A 515 24.09 -1.79 27.91
N TYR A 516 23.19 -0.99 28.50
CA TYR A 516 21.94 -0.62 27.86
C TYR A 516 21.56 0.82 28.16
N SER A 517 21.00 1.48 27.15
CA SER A 517 20.58 2.86 27.23
C SER A 517 19.28 3.00 26.45
N SER A 518 18.15 2.85 27.14
CA SER A 518 16.86 3.07 26.50
C SER A 518 16.60 4.54 26.33
N ARG A 519 16.26 4.90 25.10
CA ARG A 519 15.67 6.19 24.78
C ARG A 519 14.15 6.22 25.09
N SER A 520 13.48 5.07 25.16
CA SER A 520 12.02 4.97 25.38
C SER A 520 11.60 4.78 26.85
N THR A 521 12.37 4.06 27.66
CA THR A 521 12.03 3.76 29.08
C THR A 521 12.78 4.61 30.09
N CYS A 522 13.59 5.57 29.62
CA CYS A 522 14.42 6.44 30.46
C CYS A 522 15.25 5.70 31.51
N SER A 523 15.69 4.49 31.15
CA SER A 523 16.56 3.67 31.96
C SER A 523 17.90 3.51 31.26
N THR A 524 18.96 3.82 31.99
CA THR A 524 20.31 3.37 31.65
C THR A 524 20.64 2.29 32.65
N THR A 525 20.84 1.08 32.16
CA THR A 525 21.34 0.00 33.00
C THR A 525 22.81 -0.22 32.70
N PHE A 526 23.51 -0.49 33.79
CA PHE A 526 24.92 -0.80 33.79
C PHE A 526 25.05 -2.27 34.13
N CYS A 527 26.15 -2.88 33.72
CA CYS A 527 26.44 -4.24 34.15
C CYS A 527 26.37 -4.32 35.68
N ASP A 528 25.72 -5.33 36.22
CA ASP A 528 25.68 -5.55 37.68
C ASP A 528 27.01 -6.12 38.21
N GLY A 529 27.90 -6.52 37.30
CA GLY A 529 29.19 -7.14 37.57
C GLY A 529 29.10 -8.64 37.87
N ILE A 530 27.93 -9.26 37.70
CA ILE A 530 27.62 -10.63 38.10
C ILE A 530 26.98 -11.41 36.95
N SER A 531 26.10 -10.78 36.17
CA SER A 531 25.42 -11.33 35.01
C SER A 531 26.07 -10.89 33.69
N PRO A 532 26.23 -11.81 32.71
CA PRO A 532 26.64 -11.44 31.36
C PRO A 532 25.51 -10.73 30.60
N GLU A 533 24.26 -10.94 31.01
CA GLU A 533 23.11 -10.21 30.49
C GLU A 533 23.01 -8.85 31.14
N CYS A 534 22.75 -7.83 30.33
CA CYS A 534 22.52 -6.49 30.86
C CYS A 534 21.27 -6.51 31.78
N PRO A 535 21.39 -6.04 33.03
CA PRO A 535 20.29 -6.06 33.99
C PRO A 535 19.03 -5.40 33.43
N LYS A 536 17.89 -6.04 33.64
CA LYS A 536 16.59 -5.41 33.38
C LYS A 536 16.48 -4.16 34.29
N PRO A 537 15.94 -3.04 33.78
CA PRO A 537 15.70 -1.85 34.60
C PRO A 537 14.91 -2.23 35.85
N GLN A 538 15.38 -1.79 37.02
CA GLN A 538 14.76 -2.16 38.29
C GLN A 538 13.47 -1.35 38.48
N GLY A 539 12.34 -2.03 38.31
CA GLY A 539 10.98 -1.49 38.44
C GLY A 539 10.01 -2.34 37.63
N GLU A 540 9.25 -3.22 38.29
CA GLU A 540 8.01 -3.74 37.71
C GLU A 540 7.06 -2.56 37.54
N ILE A 541 7.03 -1.99 36.34
CA ILE A 541 5.89 -1.23 35.86
C ILE A 541 5.48 -1.93 34.59
N LEU A 542 4.35 -2.63 34.71
CA LEU A 542 3.53 -3.03 33.59
C LEU A 542 3.41 -1.86 32.62
N ASP A 543 3.71 -2.18 31.37
CA ASP A 543 3.09 -1.58 30.21
C ASP A 543 3.53 -0.17 29.79
N PHE A 544 3.98 -0.14 28.52
CA PHE A 544 4.26 1.01 27.68
C PHE A 544 5.35 1.94 28.19
N SER A 545 5.95 2.69 27.26
CA SER A 545 7.06 3.59 27.54
C SER A 545 6.67 4.65 28.62
N CYS A 546 7.45 5.72 28.80
CA CYS A 546 6.78 7.00 29.12
C CYS A 546 5.69 7.34 28.02
N GLY A 547 5.67 6.60 26.90
CA GLY A 547 4.57 5.71 26.48
C GLY A 547 3.19 6.30 26.55
N VAL A 548 2.91 7.14 25.56
CA VAL A 548 1.61 7.80 25.35
C VAL A 548 1.34 8.94 26.33
N GLN A 549 2.27 9.30 27.22
CA GLN A 549 2.11 10.45 28.13
C GLN A 549 3.10 11.59 27.87
N GLU A 550 2.64 12.80 28.21
CA GLU A 550 3.30 14.10 28.02
C GLU A 550 4.48 14.36 28.97
N LEU A 551 5.22 13.34 29.39
CA LEU A 551 6.16 13.43 30.52
C LEU A 551 7.61 13.07 30.14
N VAL A 552 8.56 13.62 30.91
CA VAL A 552 10.00 13.37 30.81
C VAL A 552 10.55 12.79 32.09
N CYS A 553 11.59 11.99 31.93
CA CYS A 553 12.24 11.36 33.07
C CYS A 553 13.27 12.28 33.70
N LYS A 554 13.14 12.46 35.01
CA LYS A 554 14.10 13.14 35.87
C LYS A 554 14.31 12.25 37.10
N ASN A 555 15.56 11.91 37.41
CA ASN A 555 15.93 11.06 38.54
C ASN A 555 15.20 9.69 38.58
N GLY A 556 14.93 9.07 37.43
CA GLY A 556 14.28 7.76 37.37
C GLY A 556 12.76 7.77 37.57
N VAL A 557 12.12 8.95 37.57
CA VAL A 557 10.66 9.11 37.72
C VAL A 557 10.10 9.85 36.50
N CYS A 558 9.05 9.30 35.86
CA CYS A 558 8.28 9.92 34.77
C CYS A 558 7.17 10.81 35.37
N ASN A 559 7.49 12.04 35.80
CA ASN A 559 6.48 12.96 36.35
C ASN A 559 6.72 14.45 36.01
N GLU A 560 7.70 14.75 35.16
CA GLU A 560 8.03 16.13 34.81
C GLU A 560 7.55 16.47 33.41
N SER A 561 7.21 17.73 33.16
CA SER A 561 6.87 18.18 31.81
C SER A 561 8.13 18.28 30.92
N PRO A 562 8.06 17.97 29.61
CA PRO A 562 9.15 18.19 28.67
C PRO A 562 9.76 19.59 28.71
N CYS A 563 8.97 20.60 29.05
CA CYS A 563 9.43 21.98 29.15
C CYS A 563 10.51 22.18 30.24
N GLU A 564 10.52 21.34 31.27
CA GLU A 564 11.50 21.39 32.36
C GLU A 564 12.92 20.99 31.89
N ILE A 565 13.07 20.30 30.75
CA ILE A 565 14.39 20.01 30.14
C ILE A 565 15.17 21.31 29.89
N LYS A 566 14.47 22.41 29.59
CA LYS A 566 15.06 23.74 29.38
C LYS A 566 14.70 24.73 30.50
N ASN A 567 14.22 24.25 31.64
CA ASN A 567 13.70 25.08 32.75
C ASN A 567 12.58 26.04 32.30
N LEU A 568 11.69 25.58 31.41
CA LEU A 568 10.53 26.31 30.93
C LEU A 568 9.25 25.69 31.49
N ARG A 569 8.18 26.47 31.55
CA ARG A 569 6.86 26.00 32.04
C ARG A 569 6.01 25.50 30.88
N GLU A 570 5.22 24.45 31.13
CA GLU A 570 4.21 23.98 30.18
C GLU A 570 3.09 25.00 30.00
N CYS A 571 2.60 25.14 28.78
CA CYS A 571 1.44 25.96 28.46
C CYS A 571 0.68 25.42 27.24
N ASN A 572 -0.53 25.94 26.98
CA ASN A 572 -1.39 25.42 25.91
C ASN A 572 -1.10 26.10 24.56
N CYS A 573 -0.94 25.31 23.50
CA CYS A 573 -0.86 25.80 22.13
C CYS A 573 -2.23 26.22 21.61
N THR A 574 -2.63 27.48 21.80
CA THR A 574 -3.95 27.98 21.35
C THR A 574 -3.96 28.56 19.94
N ASN A 575 -2.82 28.58 19.25
CA ASN A 575 -2.67 29.29 17.98
C ASN A 575 -2.93 28.41 16.74
N ASN A 576 -2.81 27.09 16.86
CA ASN A 576 -2.97 26.15 15.75
C ASN A 576 -3.62 24.84 16.22
N VAL A 577 -4.76 24.48 15.63
CA VAL A 577 -5.54 23.27 15.97
C VAL A 577 -4.73 21.99 15.77
N LEU A 578 -3.76 22.00 14.85
CA LEU A 578 -2.84 20.87 14.60
C LEU A 578 -1.81 20.65 15.72
N GLU A 579 -1.64 21.64 16.60
CA GLU A 579 -0.63 21.65 17.66
C GLU A 579 -1.26 21.54 19.07
N GLU A 580 -2.59 21.53 19.18
CA GLU A 580 -3.31 21.38 20.45
C GLU A 580 -3.12 20.01 21.11
N CYS A 581 -2.61 19.02 20.36
CA CYS A 581 -2.30 17.68 20.86
C CYS A 581 -0.79 17.42 21.03
N VAL A 582 0.05 18.45 20.94
CA VAL A 582 1.48 18.40 21.27
C VAL A 582 1.78 19.20 22.53
N VAL A 583 2.87 18.85 23.23
CA VAL A 583 3.31 19.58 24.43
C VAL A 583 3.95 20.91 24.03
N CYS A 584 3.54 22.02 24.67
CA CYS A 584 4.04 23.36 24.40
C CYS A 584 4.61 24.04 25.65
N CYS A 585 5.61 24.89 25.46
CA CYS A 585 6.38 25.52 26.52
C CYS A 585 6.34 27.05 26.41
N GLU A 586 6.34 27.73 27.54
CA GLU A 586 6.34 29.17 27.61
C GLU A 586 7.75 29.72 27.39
N ARG A 587 7.93 30.53 26.34
CA ARG A 587 9.16 31.29 26.08
C ARG A 587 8.79 32.75 25.83
N ASN A 588 9.34 33.68 26.60
CA ASN A 588 9.09 35.12 26.47
C ASN A 588 7.58 35.49 26.44
N LYS A 589 6.75 34.88 27.31
CA LYS A 589 5.28 35.04 27.36
C LYS A 589 4.51 34.55 26.11
N THR A 590 5.15 33.75 25.27
CA THR A 590 4.52 33.09 24.12
C THR A 590 4.59 31.59 24.28
N CYS A 591 3.49 30.89 23.99
CA CYS A 591 3.45 29.43 23.98
C CYS A 591 3.91 28.91 22.64
N VAL A 592 5.00 28.14 22.67
CA VAL A 592 5.59 27.55 21.48
C VAL A 592 5.71 26.04 21.65
N PRO A 593 5.52 25.23 20.59
CA PRO A 593 5.68 23.79 20.67
C PRO A 593 7.05 23.38 21.20
N SER A 594 7.08 22.35 22.06
CA SER A 594 8.32 21.84 22.68
C SER A 594 9.38 21.44 21.63
N PHE A 595 8.96 20.89 20.50
CA PHE A 595 9.87 20.50 19.42
C PHE A 595 10.55 21.69 18.73
N ASP A 596 9.91 22.87 18.63
CA ASP A 596 10.51 24.08 18.05
C ASP A 596 11.61 24.65 18.96
N LEU A 597 11.58 24.28 20.23
CA LEU A 597 12.62 24.55 21.19
C LEU A 597 13.72 23.48 21.18
N GLY A 598 13.66 22.49 20.28
CA GLY A 598 14.59 21.36 20.23
C GLY A 598 14.41 20.39 21.42
N ILE A 599 13.23 20.36 22.04
CA ILE A 599 12.86 19.41 23.08
C ILE A 599 12.13 18.24 22.40
N LEU A 600 12.89 17.21 22.05
CA LEU A 600 12.38 16.00 21.40
C LEU A 600 12.48 14.82 22.36
N ASN A 601 11.60 13.83 22.17
CA ASN A 601 11.72 12.57 22.87
C ASN A 601 13.03 11.86 22.45
N PRO A 602 13.55 10.93 23.26
CA PRO A 602 14.88 10.42 22.99
C PRO A 602 14.95 9.52 21.74
N ALA A 603 13.79 9.09 21.18
CA ALA A 603 13.67 8.45 19.87
C ALA A 603 13.64 9.46 18.69
N GLY A 604 13.78 10.76 18.96
CA GLY A 604 13.76 11.85 17.97
C GLY A 604 12.35 12.33 17.59
N GLY A 605 11.31 11.83 18.24
CA GLY A 605 9.91 12.21 18.02
C GLY A 605 9.41 13.33 18.93
N VAL A 606 8.18 13.79 18.70
CA VAL A 606 7.56 14.89 19.46
C VAL A 606 6.85 14.37 20.71
N TYR A 607 6.85 15.18 21.79
CA TYR A 607 6.02 14.93 22.97
C TYR A 607 4.56 15.31 22.69
N VAL A 608 3.66 14.35 22.87
CA VAL A 608 2.24 14.49 22.54
C VAL A 608 1.38 14.32 23.79
N HIS A 609 0.21 14.93 23.77
CA HIS A 609 -0.77 14.78 24.84
C HIS A 609 -1.44 13.40 24.81
N LYS A 610 -1.83 12.91 25.99
CA LYS A 610 -2.49 11.61 26.15
C LYS A 610 -3.79 11.50 25.35
N GLU A 611 -4.12 10.27 24.97
CA GLU A 611 -5.41 9.94 24.35
C GLU A 611 -6.58 10.47 25.19
N GLY A 612 -7.57 11.07 24.54
CA GLY A 612 -8.77 11.61 25.20
C GLY A 612 -8.64 13.05 25.70
N ARG A 613 -7.45 13.67 25.71
CA ARG A 613 -7.30 15.12 26.04
C ARG A 613 -8.10 15.94 25.03
N ARG A 614 -8.91 16.88 25.51
CA ARG A 614 -9.76 17.69 24.65
C ARG A 614 -8.94 18.67 23.81
N CYS A 615 -9.28 18.77 22.53
CA CYS A 615 -8.67 19.67 21.55
C CYS A 615 -9.76 20.25 20.64
N ASN A 616 -9.40 21.23 19.81
CA ASN A 616 -10.31 22.02 18.98
C ASN A 616 -11.44 22.64 19.82
N PHE A 617 -11.09 23.43 20.83
CA PHE A 617 -12.03 24.06 21.78
C PHE A 617 -12.98 23.08 22.49
N GLY A 618 -12.57 21.82 22.64
CA GLY A 618 -13.34 20.80 23.36
C GLY A 618 -14.31 19.99 22.52
N LEU A 619 -14.30 20.14 21.20
CA LEU A 619 -15.10 19.36 20.25
C LEU A 619 -14.47 18.00 19.91
N ASN A 620 -13.15 17.89 19.98
CA ASN A 620 -12.36 16.74 19.57
C ASN A 620 -11.50 16.23 20.73
N HIS A 621 -10.82 15.10 20.52
CA HIS A 621 -9.89 14.52 21.48
C HIS A 621 -8.57 14.14 20.81
N CYS A 622 -7.49 14.15 21.57
CA CYS A 622 -6.20 13.68 21.11
C CYS A 622 -6.21 12.15 20.99
N ASP A 623 -5.55 11.61 19.96
CA ASP A 623 -5.43 10.16 19.70
C ASP A 623 -4.20 9.50 20.34
N GLY A 624 -3.44 10.24 21.16
CA GLY A 624 -2.20 9.75 21.78
C GLY A 624 -0.99 9.68 20.85
N ILE A 625 -1.13 10.04 19.56
CA ILE A 625 -0.06 10.06 18.55
C ILE A 625 0.29 11.51 18.13
N GLY A 626 -0.47 12.48 18.64
CA GLY A 626 -0.29 13.92 18.42
C GLY A 626 -1.41 14.58 17.62
N ASN A 627 -2.50 13.86 17.34
CA ASN A 627 -3.53 14.32 16.42
C ASN A 627 -4.80 14.65 17.16
N CYS A 628 -5.42 15.76 16.80
CA CYS A 628 -6.73 16.12 17.27
C CYS A 628 -7.80 15.43 16.40
N ILE A 629 -8.31 14.29 16.86
CA ILE A 629 -9.29 13.48 16.14
C ILE A 629 -10.72 13.72 16.65
N GLU A 630 -11.67 13.68 15.73
CA GLU A 630 -13.10 13.77 16.08
C GLU A 630 -13.53 12.53 16.86
N ASN A 631 -14.41 12.72 17.85
CA ASN A 631 -14.99 11.62 18.64
C ASN A 631 -15.79 10.68 17.72
N VAL A 632 -15.25 9.50 17.41
CA VAL A 632 -15.86 8.53 16.48
C VAL A 632 -17.03 7.77 17.14
N LEU A 633 -17.11 7.78 18.48
CA LEU A 633 -18.10 6.98 19.23
C LEU A 633 -19.53 7.55 19.27
N GLU A 634 -19.78 8.73 18.69
CA GLU A 634 -21.15 9.30 18.71
C GLU A 634 -21.74 9.68 17.34
N ARG A 635 -21.07 9.41 16.21
CA ARG A 635 -21.58 9.82 14.89
C ARG A 635 -21.36 8.81 13.75
N GLY A 636 -21.62 7.53 14.03
CA GLY A 636 -21.80 6.53 12.95
C GLY A 636 -22.91 6.89 11.95
N CYS A 637 -23.85 7.79 12.31
CA CYS A 637 -24.97 8.16 11.45
C CYS A 637 -24.77 9.48 10.69
N ALA A 638 -24.00 10.45 11.21
CA ALA A 638 -23.95 11.81 10.64
C ALA A 638 -23.02 11.98 9.42
N ARG A 639 -21.93 11.20 9.32
CA ARG A 639 -21.02 11.23 8.15
C ARG A 639 -21.57 10.48 6.93
N CYS A 640 -22.39 9.45 7.16
CA CYS A 640 -23.20 8.85 6.11
C CYS A 640 -24.26 9.84 5.63
N MET A 641 -24.92 10.52 6.57
CA MET A 641 -25.92 11.54 6.25
C MET A 641 -25.31 12.66 5.37
N THR A 642 -24.20 13.31 5.72
CA THR A 642 -23.65 14.43 4.92
C THR A 642 -23.05 14.05 3.56
N ARG A 643 -22.79 12.77 3.28
CA ARG A 643 -22.26 12.29 1.99
C ARG A 643 -23.30 11.60 1.10
N VAL A 644 -24.50 11.33 1.61
CA VAL A 644 -25.61 10.90 0.76
C VAL A 644 -26.00 12.09 -0.11
N PRO A 645 -26.08 11.92 -1.44
CA PRO A 645 -26.50 13.00 -2.32
C PRO A 645 -28.01 13.21 -2.19
N TYR A 646 -28.45 13.82 -1.08
CA TYR A 646 -29.85 14.01 -0.71
C TYR A 646 -30.66 14.63 -1.85
N GLY A 647 -30.09 15.57 -2.59
CA GLY A 647 -30.72 16.16 -3.76
C GLY A 647 -31.09 15.11 -4.81
N THR A 648 -30.17 14.19 -5.14
CA THR A 648 -30.46 13.10 -6.09
C THR A 648 -31.34 12.02 -5.49
N LEU A 649 -31.25 11.73 -4.19
CA LEU A 649 -32.10 10.74 -3.52
C LEU A 649 -33.56 11.19 -3.49
N ILE A 650 -33.80 12.44 -3.07
CA ILE A 650 -35.12 13.07 -3.05
C ILE A 650 -35.69 13.16 -4.48
N ALA A 651 -34.86 13.55 -5.46
CA ALA A 651 -35.25 13.55 -6.87
C ALA A 651 -35.65 12.15 -7.36
N THR A 652 -34.93 11.09 -6.99
CA THR A 652 -35.29 9.71 -7.34
C THR A 652 -36.63 9.30 -6.75
N ILE A 653 -36.86 9.61 -5.47
CA ILE A 653 -38.12 9.26 -4.79
C ILE A 653 -39.30 9.98 -5.46
N PHE A 654 -39.18 11.29 -5.72
CA PHE A 654 -40.22 12.05 -6.41
C PHE A 654 -40.43 11.62 -7.86
N CYS A 655 -39.37 11.26 -8.58
CA CYS A 655 -39.47 10.73 -9.93
C CYS A 655 -40.22 9.39 -9.95
N CYS A 656 -39.85 8.44 -9.10
CA CYS A 656 -40.50 7.13 -9.02
C CYS A 656 -41.96 7.25 -8.58
N ALA A 657 -42.24 8.05 -7.54
CA ALA A 657 -43.60 8.29 -7.07
C ALA A 657 -44.46 8.96 -8.15
N GLY A 658 -43.94 10.01 -8.80
CA GLY A 658 -44.64 10.72 -9.87
C GLY A 658 -44.96 9.82 -11.07
N VAL A 659 -43.99 9.03 -11.56
CA VAL A 659 -44.23 8.10 -12.68
C VAL A 659 -45.25 7.02 -12.29
N LEU A 660 -45.15 6.47 -11.08
CA LEU A 660 -46.08 5.44 -10.62
C LEU A 660 -47.50 5.98 -10.50
N THR A 661 -47.70 7.15 -9.86
CA THR A 661 -49.01 7.80 -9.76
C THR A 661 -49.56 8.16 -11.12
N PHE A 662 -48.72 8.67 -12.03
CA PHE A 662 -49.13 9.00 -13.40
C PHE A 662 -49.67 7.77 -14.14
N LEU A 663 -48.96 6.64 -14.10
CA LEU A 663 -49.40 5.41 -14.78
C LEU A 663 -50.69 4.84 -14.17
N ILE A 664 -50.83 4.88 -12.83
CA ILE A 664 -52.02 4.39 -12.13
C ILE A 664 -53.25 5.25 -12.41
N CYS A 665 -53.11 6.57 -12.53
CA CYS A 665 -54.23 7.48 -12.75
C CYS A 665 -54.57 7.69 -14.23
N LEU A 666 -53.58 7.66 -15.14
CA LEU A 666 -53.85 7.93 -16.56
C LEU A 666 -54.58 6.76 -17.23
N TYR A 667 -54.22 5.52 -16.92
CA TYR A 667 -54.86 4.33 -17.49
C TYR A 667 -56.40 4.31 -17.30
N PRO A 668 -56.94 4.47 -16.07
CA PRO A 668 -58.39 4.53 -15.87
C PRO A 668 -59.02 5.78 -16.49
N ALA A 669 -58.34 6.93 -16.52
CA ALA A 669 -58.85 8.15 -17.15
C ALA A 669 -59.07 7.98 -18.65
N VAL A 670 -58.08 7.42 -19.36
CA VAL A 670 -58.17 7.12 -20.80
C VAL A 670 -59.24 6.06 -21.06
N ARG A 671 -59.29 5.00 -20.24
CA ARG A 671 -60.31 3.95 -20.38
C ARG A 671 -61.73 4.49 -20.21
N LEU A 672 -61.98 5.37 -19.24
CA LEU A 672 -63.27 6.03 -19.06
C LEU A 672 -63.60 6.95 -20.23
N THR A 673 -62.60 7.65 -20.77
CA THR A 673 -62.77 8.52 -21.94
C THR A 673 -63.12 7.72 -23.19
N LEU A 674 -62.48 6.57 -23.43
CA LEU A 674 -62.81 5.67 -24.54
C LEU A 674 -64.25 5.15 -24.41
N ARG A 675 -64.65 4.69 -23.21
CA ARG A 675 -66.04 4.29 -22.94
C ARG A 675 -67.04 5.42 -23.18
N MET A 676 -66.69 6.67 -22.87
CA MET A 676 -67.52 7.83 -23.17
C MET A 676 -67.80 7.96 -24.67
N PHE A 677 -66.76 7.80 -25.50
CA PHE A 677 -66.90 7.88 -26.96
C PHE A 677 -67.70 6.72 -27.54
N ASP A 678 -67.51 5.51 -27.01
CA ASP A 678 -68.24 4.30 -27.43
C ASP A 678 -69.72 4.37 -26.98
N ASP A 679 -69.97 4.56 -25.69
CA ASP A 679 -71.31 4.41 -25.09
C ASP A 679 -72.20 5.64 -25.28
N VAL A 680 -71.64 6.86 -25.28
CA VAL A 680 -72.41 8.11 -25.40
C VAL A 680 -72.50 8.56 -26.86
N PHE A 681 -71.36 8.61 -27.55
CA PHE A 681 -71.27 9.16 -28.92
C PHE A 681 -71.32 8.09 -30.03
N THR A 682 -71.34 6.80 -29.69
CA THR A 682 -71.45 5.67 -30.65
C THR A 682 -70.37 5.70 -31.73
N TYR A 683 -69.13 5.98 -31.35
CA TYR A 683 -67.97 5.90 -32.23
C TYR A 683 -67.26 4.56 -32.05
N ASP A 684 -67.11 3.77 -33.12
CA ASP A 684 -66.23 2.60 -33.10
C ASP A 684 -64.77 3.05 -33.25
N LEU A 685 -64.07 3.19 -32.12
CA LEU A 685 -62.62 3.38 -32.10
C LEU A 685 -61.92 2.02 -32.20
N GLU A 686 -61.81 1.46 -33.40
CA GLU A 686 -60.91 0.32 -33.65
C GLU A 686 -59.44 0.77 -33.50
N CYS A 687 -58.83 0.46 -32.36
CA CYS A 687 -57.38 0.53 -32.21
C CYS A 687 -56.71 -0.55 -33.07
N SER A 688 -56.28 -0.17 -34.27
CA SER A 688 -55.44 -1.00 -35.15
C SER A 688 -54.14 -1.38 -34.45
N ASN A 689 -54.06 -2.63 -33.96
CA ASN A 689 -52.81 -3.30 -33.59
C ASN A 689 -52.02 -3.61 -34.87
N ASN A 690 -51.18 -2.66 -35.31
CA ASN A 690 -50.19 -2.93 -36.35
C ASN A 690 -48.81 -3.20 -35.76
N ASN A 691 -48.31 -4.36 -36.15
CA ASN A 691 -47.10 -5.04 -35.72
C ASN A 691 -45.79 -4.28 -35.97
N ASN A 692 -44.80 -4.68 -35.15
CA ASN A 692 -43.37 -4.79 -35.43
C ASN A 692 -42.57 -3.52 -35.71
N ASN A 693 -41.63 -3.23 -34.80
CA ASN A 693 -40.25 -2.94 -35.21
C ASN A 693 -39.25 -3.60 -34.26
N MET A 694 -38.30 -4.29 -34.88
CA MET A 694 -37.11 -4.93 -34.32
C MET A 694 -36.40 -4.07 -33.26
N VAL A 695 -36.06 -4.66 -32.12
CA VAL A 695 -34.88 -4.24 -31.36
C VAL A 695 -33.74 -5.16 -31.77
N GLU A 696 -32.95 -4.71 -32.73
CA GLU A 696 -31.63 -5.28 -33.02
C GLU A 696 -30.69 -4.86 -31.87
N GLN A 697 -30.31 -5.80 -31.00
CA GLN A 697 -29.25 -5.53 -30.02
C GLN A 697 -27.90 -5.45 -30.73
N LYS A 698 -27.46 -4.24 -31.06
CA LYS A 698 -26.05 -3.97 -31.36
C LYS A 698 -25.30 -3.71 -30.06
N GLN A 699 -24.37 -4.60 -29.72
CA GLN A 699 -23.33 -4.32 -28.74
C GLN A 699 -22.49 -3.13 -29.20
N ILE A 700 -22.61 -1.99 -28.50
CA ILE A 700 -21.66 -0.90 -28.62
C ILE A 700 -20.55 -1.16 -27.60
N LYS A 701 -19.37 -1.57 -28.08
CA LYS A 701 -18.11 -1.41 -27.35
C LYS A 701 -17.86 0.09 -27.20
N LEU A 702 -17.96 0.62 -25.97
CA LEU A 702 -17.47 1.96 -25.66
C LEU A 702 -16.53 1.92 -24.45
N LEU A 703 -15.29 1.53 -24.71
CA LEU A 703 -14.14 2.01 -23.96
C LEU A 703 -13.64 3.26 -24.69
N THR A 704 -13.92 4.44 -24.14
CA THR A 704 -13.00 5.60 -24.10
C THR A 704 -13.65 6.82 -23.45
N SER A 705 -13.04 7.24 -22.33
CA SER A 705 -13.16 8.53 -21.63
C SER A 705 -14.48 8.85 -20.90
N TYR A 706 -14.39 8.71 -19.58
CA TYR A 706 -15.34 9.07 -18.51
C TYR A 706 -16.02 10.46 -18.67
N HIS A 707 -15.45 11.39 -19.45
CA HIS A 707 -16.06 12.69 -19.74
C HIS A 707 -17.29 12.62 -20.67
N LYS A 708 -17.30 11.72 -21.66
CA LYS A 708 -18.40 11.64 -22.64
C LYS A 708 -19.70 11.09 -22.02
N ALA A 709 -19.58 10.21 -21.03
CA ALA A 709 -20.72 9.61 -20.34
C ALA A 709 -21.55 10.66 -19.57
N LYS A 710 -20.93 11.68 -18.98
CA LYS A 710 -21.64 12.69 -18.17
C LYS A 710 -22.45 13.67 -19.02
N ILE A 711 -21.89 14.09 -20.15
CA ILE A 711 -22.58 14.95 -21.13
C ILE A 711 -23.76 14.19 -21.72
N MET A 712 -23.58 12.91 -22.03
CA MET A 712 -24.65 12.04 -22.51
C MET A 712 -25.79 11.92 -21.48
N CYS A 713 -25.49 11.71 -20.19
CA CYS A 713 -26.52 11.67 -19.15
C CYS A 713 -27.26 13.00 -18.98
N MET A 714 -26.56 14.14 -19.04
CA MET A 714 -27.20 15.47 -18.97
C MET A 714 -28.13 15.70 -20.17
N ALA A 715 -27.72 15.31 -21.38
CA ALA A 715 -28.54 15.40 -22.57
C ALA A 715 -29.79 14.49 -22.49
N ILE A 716 -29.65 13.26 -21.99
CA ILE A 716 -30.77 12.33 -21.81
C ILE A 716 -31.81 12.89 -20.84
N VAL A 717 -31.37 13.37 -19.66
CA VAL A 717 -32.29 13.94 -18.66
C VAL A 717 -33.00 15.19 -19.19
N TYR A 718 -32.32 16.01 -19.99
CA TYR A 718 -32.90 17.17 -20.65
C TYR A 718 -33.98 16.80 -21.68
N ILE A 719 -33.72 15.79 -22.52
CA ILE A 719 -34.72 15.28 -23.49
C ILE A 719 -35.95 14.73 -22.76
N LEU A 720 -35.75 13.98 -21.67
CA LEU A 720 -36.85 13.48 -20.85
C LEU A 720 -37.65 14.63 -20.22
N ASN A 721 -37.00 15.70 -19.78
CA ASN A 721 -37.69 16.88 -19.24
C ASN A 721 -38.58 17.54 -20.30
N LEU A 722 -38.10 17.71 -21.53
CA LEU A 722 -38.91 18.23 -22.64
C LEU A 722 -40.09 17.33 -22.99
N ALA A 723 -39.90 16.01 -22.96
CA ALA A 723 -40.98 15.06 -23.21
C ALA A 723 -42.09 15.15 -22.14
N TRP A 724 -41.71 15.19 -20.87
CA TRP A 724 -42.66 15.35 -19.76
C TRP A 724 -43.34 16.73 -19.76
N LEU A 725 -42.67 17.77 -20.25
CA LEU A 725 -43.24 19.10 -20.38
C LEU A 725 -44.35 19.09 -21.44
N ALA A 726 -44.09 18.46 -22.59
CA ALA A 726 -45.11 18.28 -23.62
C ALA A 726 -46.32 17.49 -23.09
N ILE A 727 -46.09 16.40 -22.34
CA ILE A 727 -47.16 15.61 -21.71
C ILE A 727 -47.99 16.47 -20.75
N ALA A 728 -47.34 17.26 -19.88
CA ALA A 728 -48.03 18.14 -18.94
C ALA A 728 -48.86 19.19 -19.68
N CYS A 729 -48.32 19.83 -20.72
CA CYS A 729 -49.06 20.79 -21.55
C CYS A 729 -50.30 20.17 -22.20
N CYS A 730 -50.19 18.96 -22.75
CA CYS A 730 -51.34 18.24 -23.31
C CYS A 730 -52.39 17.94 -22.23
N LEU A 731 -51.97 17.50 -21.04
CA LEU A 731 -52.88 17.20 -19.94
C LEU A 731 -53.60 18.43 -19.38
N VAL A 732 -52.98 19.61 -19.38
CA VAL A 732 -53.67 20.87 -19.00
C VAL A 732 -54.89 21.10 -19.89
N VAL A 733 -54.73 20.90 -21.20
CA VAL A 733 -55.84 21.06 -22.16
C VAL A 733 -56.93 20.04 -21.87
N VAL A 734 -56.58 18.78 -21.64
CA VAL A 734 -57.55 17.71 -21.31
C VAL A 734 -58.30 18.01 -20.00
N VAL A 735 -57.57 18.40 -18.94
CA VAL A 735 -58.18 18.78 -17.65
C VAL A 735 -59.14 19.95 -17.84
N PHE A 736 -58.76 20.97 -18.62
CA PHE A 736 -59.63 22.11 -18.90
C PHE A 736 -60.92 21.68 -19.61
N VAL A 737 -60.83 20.82 -20.62
CA VAL A 737 -62.01 20.29 -21.33
C VAL A 737 -62.94 19.54 -20.37
N PHE A 738 -62.42 18.62 -19.57
CA PHE A 738 -63.23 17.86 -18.59
C PHE A 738 -63.83 18.76 -17.51
N HIS A 739 -63.12 19.80 -17.08
CA HIS A 739 -63.62 20.78 -16.12
C HIS A 739 -64.78 21.60 -16.69
N VAL A 740 -64.68 22.04 -17.95
CA VAL A 740 -65.77 22.72 -18.66
C VAL A 740 -66.97 21.79 -18.79
N CYS A 741 -66.77 20.53 -19.19
CA CYS A 741 -67.84 19.53 -19.27
C CYS A 741 -68.52 19.31 -17.91
N ARG A 742 -67.74 19.25 -16.81
CA ARG A 742 -68.28 19.14 -15.45
C ARG A 742 -69.16 20.35 -15.09
N LYS A 743 -68.71 21.56 -15.41
CA LYS A 743 -69.48 22.80 -15.16
C LYS A 743 -70.76 22.89 -15.99
N LEU A 744 -70.73 22.40 -17.22
CA LEU A 744 -71.94 22.29 -18.05
C LEU A 744 -72.92 21.25 -17.48
N CYS A 745 -72.42 20.13 -16.96
CA CYS A 745 -73.23 19.14 -16.26
C CYS A 745 -73.87 19.68 -14.96
N GLU A 746 -73.16 20.55 -14.22
CA GLU A 746 -73.69 21.20 -13.01
C GLU A 746 -74.78 22.24 -13.31
N ASN A 747 -74.67 22.97 -14.42
CA ASN A 747 -75.61 24.04 -14.79
C ASN A 747 -76.81 23.58 -15.64
N ALA A 748 -76.75 22.40 -16.28
CA ALA A 748 -77.80 21.90 -17.15
C ALA A 748 -78.96 21.25 -16.36
N THR A 749 -80.20 21.70 -16.57
CA THR A 749 -81.41 21.14 -15.93
C THR A 749 -81.91 19.88 -16.65
N GLU A 750 -82.07 19.91 -17.97
CA GLU A 750 -82.60 18.76 -18.75
C GLU A 750 -81.61 18.18 -19.76
N CYS A 751 -80.94 19.00 -20.57
CA CYS A 751 -79.98 18.53 -21.59
C CYS A 751 -78.63 19.26 -21.49
N VAL A 752 -77.54 18.59 -21.87
CA VAL A 752 -76.20 19.19 -21.97
C VAL A 752 -75.88 19.48 -23.43
N ASP A 753 -75.71 20.76 -23.77
CA ASP A 753 -75.41 21.19 -25.14
C ASP A 753 -73.90 21.39 -25.37
N LEU A 754 -73.33 20.56 -26.25
CA LEU A 754 -71.93 20.59 -26.68
C LEU A 754 -71.76 21.08 -28.13
N GLN A 755 -72.80 21.61 -28.79
CA GLN A 755 -72.72 22.07 -30.19
C GLN A 755 -71.67 23.16 -30.40
N GLN A 756 -71.51 24.03 -29.40
CA GLN A 756 -70.46 25.06 -29.36
C GLN A 756 -69.02 24.48 -29.37
N PHE A 757 -68.86 23.19 -29.03
CA PHE A 757 -67.61 22.45 -29.01
C PHE A 757 -67.48 21.43 -30.15
N HIS A 758 -68.27 21.55 -31.23
CA HIS A 758 -68.24 20.58 -32.34
C HIS A 758 -66.84 20.36 -32.93
N PHE A 759 -65.95 21.35 -32.85
CA PHE A 759 -64.55 21.27 -33.30
C PHE A 759 -63.68 20.27 -32.51
N LEU A 760 -64.09 19.86 -31.31
CA LEU A 760 -63.40 18.86 -30.48
C LEU A 760 -63.75 17.42 -30.89
N PHE A 761 -64.72 17.24 -31.78
CA PHE A 761 -65.19 15.94 -32.24
C PHE A 761 -64.73 15.67 -33.68
N PRO A 762 -64.60 14.40 -34.10
CA PRO A 762 -64.15 14.04 -35.44
C PRO A 762 -64.99 14.69 -36.56
N ASN A 763 -64.35 15.08 -37.67
CA ASN A 763 -65.05 15.67 -38.81
C ASN A 763 -66.17 14.74 -39.32
N GLY A 764 -67.43 15.19 -39.24
CA GLY A 764 -68.61 14.41 -39.61
C GLY A 764 -69.59 14.11 -38.46
N THR A 765 -69.34 14.57 -37.23
CA THR A 765 -70.31 14.44 -36.12
C THR A 765 -71.60 15.22 -36.42
N GLU A 766 -72.75 14.55 -36.37
CA GLU A 766 -74.05 15.21 -36.47
C GLU A 766 -74.28 16.15 -35.28
N LEU A 767 -74.56 17.44 -35.52
CA LEU A 767 -74.80 18.45 -34.48
C LEU A 767 -75.93 18.07 -33.50
N LYS A 768 -76.88 17.22 -33.92
CA LYS A 768 -77.95 16.70 -33.05
C LYS A 768 -77.41 15.76 -31.96
N LYS A 769 -76.33 15.02 -32.22
CA LYS A 769 -75.71 14.09 -31.24
C LYS A 769 -74.90 14.81 -30.16
N LEU A 770 -74.61 16.09 -30.36
CA LEU A 770 -73.90 16.94 -29.38
C LEU A 770 -74.84 17.58 -28.35
N ASN A 771 -76.16 17.43 -28.49
CA ASN A 771 -77.14 17.81 -27.46
C ASN A 771 -77.59 16.55 -26.69
N ILE A 772 -77.04 16.34 -25.50
CA ILE A 772 -77.19 15.11 -24.71
C ILE A 772 -78.34 15.26 -23.72
N CYS A 773 -79.51 14.70 -24.04
CA CYS A 773 -80.69 14.67 -23.17
C CYS A 773 -80.86 13.30 -22.49
N GLU A 774 -81.01 12.22 -23.27
CA GLU A 774 -81.36 10.88 -22.75
C GLU A 774 -80.20 10.20 -22.00
N LYS A 775 -78.96 10.38 -22.48
CA LYS A 775 -77.75 9.78 -21.89
C LYS A 775 -77.03 10.68 -20.88
N LYS A 776 -77.69 11.72 -20.37
CA LYS A 776 -77.11 12.73 -19.46
C LYS A 776 -76.46 12.10 -18.22
N LYS A 777 -77.12 11.12 -17.60
CA LYS A 777 -76.60 10.43 -16.40
C LYS A 777 -75.29 9.69 -16.69
N MET A 778 -75.22 8.99 -17.82
CA MET A 778 -74.05 8.22 -18.23
C MET A 778 -72.86 9.12 -18.59
N PHE A 779 -73.13 10.24 -19.27
CA PHE A 779 -72.11 11.23 -19.60
C PHE A 779 -71.61 11.98 -18.36
N CYS A 780 -72.51 12.60 -17.59
CA CYS A 780 -72.13 13.46 -16.46
C CYS A 780 -71.68 12.67 -15.23
N THR A 781 -72.46 11.68 -14.80
CA THR A 781 -72.23 10.95 -13.54
C THR A 781 -71.27 9.79 -13.72
N ASP A 782 -71.49 8.94 -14.72
CA ASP A 782 -70.71 7.70 -14.84
C ASP A 782 -69.34 7.90 -15.50
N THR A 783 -69.14 9.04 -16.19
CA THR A 783 -67.91 9.32 -16.93
C THR A 783 -67.21 10.61 -16.50
N VAL A 784 -67.81 11.79 -16.71
CA VAL A 784 -67.11 13.08 -16.51
C VAL A 784 -66.71 13.31 -15.05
N ILE A 785 -67.62 13.06 -14.10
CA ILE A 785 -67.35 13.23 -12.65
C ILE A 785 -66.23 12.30 -12.17
N TYR A 786 -66.11 11.09 -12.72
CA TYR A 786 -65.07 10.14 -12.33
C TYR A 786 -63.76 10.34 -13.09
N ALA A 787 -63.78 10.74 -14.36
CA ALA A 787 -62.58 10.92 -15.18
C ALA A 787 -61.80 12.19 -14.84
N GLU A 788 -62.48 13.30 -14.53
CA GLU A 788 -61.85 14.59 -14.18
C GLU A 788 -60.82 14.48 -13.04
N PRO A 789 -61.11 13.89 -11.86
CA PRO A 789 -60.11 13.80 -10.79
C PRO A 789 -58.90 12.95 -11.16
N TYR A 790 -59.06 11.91 -12.00
CA TYR A 790 -57.92 11.12 -12.49
C TYR A 790 -57.03 11.91 -13.45
N TYR A 791 -57.60 12.76 -14.31
CA TYR A 791 -56.82 13.66 -15.16
C TYR A 791 -56.10 14.75 -14.35
N ILE A 792 -56.74 15.30 -13.31
CA ILE A 792 -56.11 16.26 -12.39
C ILE A 792 -54.93 15.60 -11.66
N LEU A 793 -55.11 14.40 -11.12
CA LEU A 793 -54.05 13.64 -10.44
C LEU A 793 -52.90 13.30 -11.40
N SER A 794 -53.20 12.92 -12.64
CA SER A 794 -52.19 12.64 -13.67
C SER A 794 -51.40 13.90 -14.05
N PHE A 795 -52.07 15.05 -14.15
CA PHE A 795 -51.41 16.33 -14.38
C PHE A 795 -50.48 16.70 -13.22
N VAL A 796 -50.94 16.62 -11.97
CA VAL A 796 -50.12 16.90 -10.78
C VAL A 796 -48.92 15.95 -10.72
N ALA A 797 -49.11 14.65 -11.01
CA ALA A 797 -48.02 13.68 -11.06
C ALA A 797 -46.97 14.03 -12.14
N SER A 798 -47.40 14.48 -13.33
CA SER A 798 -46.49 14.91 -14.39
C SER A 798 -45.64 16.14 -13.97
N VAL A 799 -46.22 17.06 -13.20
CA VAL A 799 -45.51 18.22 -12.64
C VAL A 799 -44.49 17.80 -11.58
N VAL A 800 -44.80 16.79 -10.75
CA VAL A 800 -43.85 16.22 -9.79
C VAL A 800 -42.64 15.58 -10.50
N VAL A 801 -42.88 14.87 -11.62
CA VAL A 801 -41.80 14.32 -12.46
C VAL A 801 -40.96 15.43 -13.10
N LEU A 802 -41.57 16.53 -13.55
CA LEU A 802 -40.84 17.68 -14.09
C LEU A 802 -39.92 18.31 -13.05
N ILE A 803 -40.42 18.52 -11.83
CA ILE A 803 -39.63 19.08 -10.72
C ILE A 803 -38.46 18.14 -10.38
N SER A 804 -38.67 16.83 -10.36
CA SER A 804 -37.58 15.88 -10.05
C SER A 804 -36.50 15.86 -11.12
N LEU A 805 -36.88 15.90 -12.41
CA LEU A 805 -35.93 15.99 -13.54
C LEU A 805 -35.14 17.30 -13.53
N LEU A 806 -35.77 18.42 -13.15
CA LEU A 806 -35.06 19.70 -12.94
C LEU A 806 -34.02 19.59 -11.82
N HIS A 807 -34.35 18.92 -10.71
CA HIS A 807 -33.39 18.66 -9.63
C HIS A 807 -32.20 17.82 -10.11
N TYR A 808 -32.42 16.82 -10.95
CA TYR A 808 -31.31 16.06 -11.55
C TYR A 808 -30.40 16.94 -12.41
N ILE A 809 -30.97 17.82 -13.24
CA ILE A 809 -30.19 18.75 -14.07
C ILE A 809 -29.36 19.70 -13.19
N MET A 810 -29.93 20.25 -12.12
CA MET A 810 -29.21 21.11 -11.18
C MET A 810 -28.04 20.37 -10.51
N CYS A 811 -28.27 19.15 -10.02
CA CYS A 811 -27.21 18.34 -9.41
C CYS A 811 -26.12 17.92 -10.42
N LEU A 812 -26.50 17.57 -11.65
CA LEU A 812 -25.55 17.23 -12.72
C LEU A 812 -24.73 18.45 -13.15
N ALA A 813 -25.34 19.63 -13.24
CA ALA A 813 -24.66 20.88 -13.57
C ALA A 813 -23.66 21.30 -12.49
N ALA A 814 -24.04 21.25 -11.21
CA ALA A 814 -23.15 21.55 -10.09
C ALA A 814 -21.95 20.58 -10.01
N ASN A 815 -22.18 19.30 -10.31
CA ASN A 815 -21.12 18.30 -10.39
C ASN A 815 -20.20 18.53 -11.60
N TYR A 816 -20.75 18.99 -12.73
CA TYR A 816 -19.98 19.32 -13.92
C TYR A 816 -19.08 20.56 -13.69
N THR A 817 -19.61 21.63 -13.09
CA THR A 817 -18.83 22.84 -12.79
C THR A 817 -17.71 22.54 -11.79
N ARG A 818 -17.98 21.82 -10.71
CA ARG A 818 -16.96 21.46 -9.70
C ARG A 818 -15.76 20.72 -10.31
N ILE A 819 -16.01 19.79 -11.23
CA ILE A 819 -14.95 19.03 -11.87
C ILE A 819 -14.17 19.89 -12.87
N LYS A 820 -14.89 20.71 -13.66
CA LYS A 820 -14.28 21.65 -14.60
C LYS A 820 -13.40 22.68 -13.88
N ASP A 821 -13.80 23.12 -12.70
CA ASP A 821 -13.03 24.07 -11.89
C ASP A 821 -11.80 23.40 -11.25
N GLN A 822 -11.89 22.14 -10.84
CA GLN A 822 -10.72 21.35 -10.42
C GLN A 822 -9.69 21.16 -11.54
N GLU A 823 -10.15 20.97 -12.78
CA GLU A 823 -9.30 20.84 -13.97
C GLU A 823 -8.62 22.19 -14.30
N LYS A 824 -9.38 23.29 -14.34
CA LYS A 824 -8.81 24.64 -14.52
C LYS A 824 -7.80 25.03 -13.44
N PHE A 825 -8.02 24.61 -12.19
CA PHE A 825 -7.07 24.86 -11.12
C PHE A 825 -5.76 24.11 -11.36
N LYS A 826 -5.84 22.89 -11.91
CA LYS A 826 -4.68 22.11 -12.32
C LYS A 826 -3.95 22.77 -13.49
N ASP A 827 -4.67 23.25 -14.50
CA ASP A 827 -4.08 23.96 -15.65
C ASP A 827 -3.43 25.30 -15.23
N LEU A 828 -4.02 26.03 -14.27
CA LEU A 828 -3.44 27.24 -13.70
C LEU A 828 -2.15 26.96 -12.91
N GLN A 829 -2.09 25.86 -12.17
CA GLN A 829 -0.88 25.42 -11.49
C GLN A 829 0.22 25.04 -12.48
N GLU A 830 -0.13 24.38 -13.59
CA GLU A 830 0.82 24.07 -14.67
C GLU A 830 1.32 25.33 -15.38
N LEU A 831 0.47 26.34 -15.61
CA LEU A 831 0.88 27.62 -16.18
C LEU A 831 1.75 28.45 -15.22
N GLN A 832 1.44 28.48 -13.92
CA GLN A 832 2.32 29.10 -12.91
C GLN A 832 3.68 28.42 -12.87
N TYR A 833 3.71 27.09 -12.95
CA TYR A 833 4.95 26.32 -13.00
C TYR A 833 5.78 26.66 -14.25
N LEU A 834 5.15 26.83 -15.41
CA LEU A 834 5.82 27.26 -16.64
C LEU A 834 6.35 28.70 -16.54
N GLN A 835 5.57 29.62 -15.98
CA GLN A 835 5.97 31.01 -15.82
C GLN A 835 7.12 31.19 -14.79
N ASP A 836 7.10 30.43 -13.71
CA ASP A 836 8.20 30.39 -12.72
C ASP A 836 9.46 29.73 -13.31
N SER A 837 9.31 28.83 -14.29
CA SER A 837 10.44 28.22 -15.00
C SER A 837 11.08 29.14 -16.05
N GLU A 838 10.33 30.06 -16.66
CA GLU A 838 10.87 31.05 -17.62
C GLU A 838 11.51 32.26 -16.94
N MET A 839 11.05 32.66 -15.74
CA MET A 839 11.69 33.73 -14.95
C MET A 839 12.95 33.29 -14.19
N GLY A 840 13.29 32.00 -14.25
CA GLY A 840 14.46 31.40 -13.60
C GLY A 840 15.67 31.17 -14.52
N LEU A 841 15.68 31.72 -15.74
CA LEU A 841 16.77 31.64 -16.71
C LEU A 841 17.58 32.94 -16.81
#